data_AF-A0A250DNQ2-F1
#
_entry.id   AF-A0A250DNQ2-F1
#
_cell.length_a   1.000
_cell.length_b   1.000
_cell.length_c   1.000
_cell.angle_alpha   90.00
_cell.angle_beta   90.00
_cell.angle_gamma   90.00
#
_symmetry.space_group_name_H-M   'P 1'
#
loop_
_entity.id
_entity.type
_entity.pdbx_description
1 polymer ?
#
loop_
_entity_poly.entity_id
_entity_poly.type
_entity_poly.pdbx_seq_one_letter_code
_entity_poly.pdbx_strand_id
1 'polypeptide(L)'
;MTDFKTLADLVGHHARTRPHAIALTFEAGPALPEQHRSFLQLHENGLALARALQGLGIRRGDAIALVMANHPEFVEAMVAAAHLGAVLVPIDARAQGDRLAALIDRTHCVGVIAADYAAAAVAQIRPRATHLRWVVRVISGELAADAPRACEALDYAQLLARHTQADLPSAHFTPVDPDDPMQILFTSGTTGEPKGIVVTHRRFVDTAALAASAFGYAGDDRLYSGLSLTHANAQLVTLGAALRLGIACVMSRRFTKSRLWEIVRRHRCTAFTLLGGMTTAVYCEPPSPSDRDHVVRFVVAAGMPQAIWRDFEQRFGVHVLEFYGTAEGGLTVNPFGTGPIGSIGRPHPAFSVRIVAEDGSDAPAGTPGELAFQPASGAPFDIAYFEDPQASQTKGKDGWLWTGDIVRADAHGWLYFEHRRGHGIRRNGEFIDPAQIEKAIADTGLVRDAFVFGTAAASGAPGERDVVAAVVPIAPTWTFRCSMRVCARRCRRTPFPGGCWPSKRSPRPRRKSRWRGFWRNGCATGRSRPCSRRPQPRHTTWAQAAAGRFSPAQSTTTKETFMHNHGRKLFLPISLASLFIGPSSWAQSSVTLFGVIDISVSHYQTKSVLSAGLPWWSPAAPASISQGATKLASGAHTPSLLGIRGQEDLGGGLAAGFWLESTLTPDDGAQGLGVFDRRSTVSLSGPFGEVRLGRDYVPTYWNLTVFDPFGTVGVGANLWNPIGTGLTTSHGKSPANLMPFDNYVRASNSVGYFLPGHLGGFYGQVMYSLHENLKQSGVSHSPSKGGRNVGGRFGYQRGPLNLAIAYQEDTKDDLSGFDKDRLKILNAGVSYDFDVVKLFGQLSQIRDERSKMNVANIGGIPHPFRNESNGKYTGGLIGITAPVGPGLIRASYSRVNYASPHAVNALNPSAWAQDNDARIEKFAVGYVYNLSKRTALYATVARTKMKWNGSVNAAMAISPGGGVRFANGVAGISAPYVPSSTTGYDMGIRHAF
;
A
#
# COMPACT_ATOMS: atom_id res chain seq x y z
N MET A 1 16.27 -51.31 8.58
CA MET A 1 15.88 -50.14 9.43
C MET A 1 14.45 -50.36 9.89
N THR A 2 14.00 -49.75 10.98
CA THR A 2 12.58 -49.80 11.38
C THR A 2 11.74 -49.12 10.30
N ASP A 3 10.74 -49.83 9.80
CA ASP A 3 9.71 -49.26 8.92
C ASP A 3 8.70 -48.47 9.77
N PHE A 4 8.40 -47.24 9.37
CA PHE A 4 7.49 -46.34 10.08
C PHE A 4 6.42 -45.91 9.11
N LYS A 5 5.16 -46.13 9.46
CA LYS A 5 4.02 -45.91 8.54
C LYS A 5 3.40 -44.53 8.70
N THR A 6 3.41 -43.99 9.92
CA THR A 6 2.89 -42.66 10.25
C THR A 6 3.88 -41.88 11.14
N LEU A 7 3.64 -40.57 11.28
CA LEU A 7 4.33 -39.76 12.29
C LEU A 7 4.06 -40.25 13.72
N ALA A 8 2.88 -40.80 13.98
CA ALA A 8 2.51 -41.35 15.30
C ALA A 8 3.36 -42.58 15.66
N ASP A 9 3.59 -43.50 14.71
CA ASP A 9 4.46 -44.67 14.91
C ASP A 9 5.90 -44.25 15.23
N LEU A 10 6.40 -43.28 14.47
CA LEU A 10 7.75 -42.75 14.54
C LEU A 10 8.01 -42.06 15.90
N VAL A 11 7.11 -41.16 16.32
CA VAL A 11 7.21 -40.50 17.64
C VAL A 11 6.99 -41.51 18.77
N GLY A 12 6.02 -42.41 18.65
CA GLY A 12 5.76 -43.46 19.64
C GLY A 12 6.91 -44.45 19.80
N HIS A 13 7.63 -44.77 18.72
CA HIS A 13 8.84 -45.61 18.79
C HIS A 13 9.94 -44.92 19.61
N HIS A 14 10.18 -43.62 19.39
CA HIS A 14 11.17 -42.88 20.17
C HIS A 14 10.70 -42.55 21.60
N ALA A 15 9.40 -42.43 21.85
CA ALA A 15 8.84 -42.36 23.20
C ALA A 15 9.10 -43.65 24.00
N ARG A 16 9.00 -44.82 23.36
CA ARG A 16 9.31 -46.12 24.00
C ARG A 16 10.81 -46.39 24.12
N THR A 17 11.63 -45.98 23.15
CA THR A 17 13.07 -46.30 23.13
C THR A 17 13.97 -45.24 23.77
N ARG A 18 13.53 -43.98 23.83
CA ARG A 18 14.29 -42.83 24.37
C ARG A 18 13.37 -41.81 25.08
N PRO A 19 12.49 -42.22 26.03
CA PRO A 19 11.41 -41.40 26.58
C PRO A 19 11.82 -40.00 27.06
N HIS A 20 12.95 -39.91 27.78
CA HIS A 20 13.44 -38.68 28.41
C HIS A 20 14.42 -37.88 27.53
N ALA A 21 14.78 -38.36 26.34
CA ALA A 21 15.62 -37.59 25.42
C ALA A 21 14.82 -36.41 24.85
N ILE A 22 15.43 -35.22 24.84
CA ILE A 22 14.81 -33.99 24.32
C ILE A 22 14.70 -34.09 22.80
N ALA A 23 13.48 -34.24 22.30
CA ALA A 23 13.16 -34.26 20.88
C ALA A 23 13.17 -32.83 20.31
N LEU A 24 12.46 -31.91 20.98
CA LEU A 24 12.22 -30.55 20.49
C LEU A 24 12.59 -29.49 21.53
N THR A 25 13.13 -28.36 21.09
CA THR A 25 13.31 -27.14 21.89
C THR A 25 12.86 -25.94 21.08
N PHE A 26 11.87 -25.20 21.58
CA PHE A 26 11.35 -23.99 20.94
C PHE A 26 11.93 -22.74 21.61
N GLU A 27 12.62 -21.93 20.82
CA GLU A 27 13.30 -20.70 21.22
C GLU A 27 12.44 -19.49 20.81
N ALA A 28 12.11 -18.59 21.74
CA ALA A 28 11.10 -17.55 21.52
C ALA A 28 11.63 -16.10 21.66
N GLY A 29 12.94 -15.91 21.71
CA GLY A 29 13.59 -14.64 22.04
C GLY A 29 13.93 -14.52 23.52
N PRO A 30 14.84 -13.62 23.91
CA PRO A 30 15.34 -13.48 25.28
C PRO A 30 14.29 -12.98 26.30
N ALA A 31 13.10 -12.60 25.84
CA ALA A 31 11.99 -12.13 26.67
C ALA A 31 10.99 -13.24 27.04
N LEU A 32 11.15 -14.46 26.52
CA LEU A 32 10.24 -15.58 26.75
C LEU A 32 11.03 -16.86 27.12
N PRO A 33 10.48 -17.73 27.99
CA PRO A 33 11.12 -18.99 28.32
C PRO A 33 11.18 -19.92 27.11
N GLU A 34 12.24 -20.71 27.05
CA GLU A 34 12.34 -21.84 26.11
C GLU A 34 11.30 -22.91 26.47
N GLN A 35 10.81 -23.61 25.46
CA GLN A 35 9.87 -24.72 25.65
C GLN A 35 10.44 -26.01 25.09
N HIS A 36 10.79 -26.94 25.96
CA HIS A 36 11.29 -28.26 25.59
C HIS A 36 10.16 -29.28 25.52
N ARG A 37 10.37 -30.35 24.74
CA ARG A 37 9.59 -31.60 24.78
C ARG A 37 10.53 -32.79 24.65
N SER A 38 10.44 -33.75 25.57
CA SER A 38 11.00 -35.08 25.35
C SER A 38 10.15 -35.88 24.35
N PHE A 39 10.68 -37.01 23.84
CA PHE A 39 9.87 -37.90 22.99
C PHE A 39 8.62 -38.44 23.70
N LEU A 40 8.72 -38.76 24.99
CA LEU A 40 7.57 -39.14 25.82
C LEU A 40 6.53 -38.02 25.89
N GLN A 41 6.93 -36.81 26.29
CA GLN A 41 6.02 -35.65 26.39
C GLN A 41 5.34 -35.31 25.06
N LEU A 42 6.07 -35.40 23.94
CA LEU A 42 5.52 -35.14 22.61
C LEU A 42 4.46 -36.19 22.23
N HIS A 43 4.66 -37.46 22.62
CA HIS A 43 3.70 -38.54 22.39
C HIS A 43 2.48 -38.41 23.31
N GLU A 44 2.68 -38.19 24.61
CA GLU A 44 1.61 -38.03 25.61
C GLU A 44 0.71 -36.83 25.32
N ASN A 45 1.31 -35.67 24.98
CA ASN A 45 0.56 -34.48 24.60
C ASN A 45 -0.19 -34.70 23.26
N GLY A 46 0.42 -35.39 22.29
CA GLY A 46 -0.25 -35.78 21.05
C GLY A 46 -1.45 -36.70 21.28
N LEU A 47 -1.33 -37.70 22.16
CA LEU A 47 -2.42 -38.60 22.54
C LEU A 47 -3.53 -37.89 23.34
N ALA A 48 -3.18 -36.99 24.26
CA ALA A 48 -4.13 -36.19 25.02
C ALA A 48 -4.88 -35.20 24.13
N LEU A 49 -4.19 -34.54 23.19
CA LEU A 49 -4.83 -33.69 22.20
C LEU A 49 -5.70 -34.50 21.22
N ALA A 50 -5.30 -35.71 20.83
CA ALA A 50 -6.14 -36.59 20.01
C ALA A 50 -7.46 -36.94 20.71
N ARG A 51 -7.40 -37.35 21.99
CA ARG A 51 -8.60 -37.56 22.83
C ARG A 51 -9.46 -36.29 22.90
N ALA A 52 -8.84 -35.13 23.11
CA ALA A 52 -9.55 -33.86 23.22
C ALA A 52 -10.26 -33.45 21.92
N LEU A 53 -9.60 -33.60 20.76
CA LEU A 53 -10.17 -33.30 19.45
C LEU A 53 -11.30 -34.28 19.09
N GLN A 54 -11.16 -35.56 19.44
CA GLN A 54 -12.24 -36.55 19.32
C GLN A 54 -13.46 -36.17 20.19
N GLY A 55 -13.24 -35.68 21.41
CA GLY A 55 -14.28 -35.11 22.27
C GLY A 55 -14.94 -33.83 21.73
N LEU A 56 -14.24 -33.07 20.88
CA LEU A 56 -14.79 -31.96 20.08
C LEU A 56 -15.42 -32.43 18.75
N GLY A 57 -15.63 -33.74 18.59
CA GLY A 57 -16.34 -34.35 17.48
C GLY A 57 -15.53 -34.49 16.18
N ILE A 58 -14.19 -34.44 16.24
CA ILE A 58 -13.33 -34.68 15.07
C ILE A 58 -13.35 -36.15 14.65
N ARG A 59 -13.37 -36.38 13.34
CA ARG A 59 -13.39 -37.68 12.67
C ARG A 59 -12.23 -37.82 11.69
N ARG A 60 -11.91 -39.06 11.26
CA ARG A 60 -10.98 -39.30 10.14
C ARG A 60 -11.46 -38.55 8.90
N GLY A 61 -10.57 -37.78 8.28
CA GLY A 61 -10.87 -36.88 7.15
C GLY A 61 -11.29 -35.45 7.51
N ASP A 62 -11.64 -35.13 8.77
CA ASP A 62 -11.96 -33.75 9.17
C ASP A 62 -10.73 -32.82 9.07
N ALA A 63 -10.90 -31.62 8.51
CA ALA A 63 -9.82 -30.64 8.34
C ALA A 63 -9.69 -29.67 9.54
N ILE A 64 -8.47 -29.43 10.02
CA ILE A 64 -8.17 -28.55 11.16
C ILE A 64 -7.09 -27.53 10.77
N ALA A 65 -7.42 -26.24 10.85
CA ALA A 65 -6.46 -25.17 10.56
C ALA A 65 -5.53 -24.86 11.75
N LEU A 66 -4.22 -24.81 11.48
CA LEU A 66 -3.21 -24.38 12.46
C LEU A 66 -2.74 -22.96 12.12
N VAL A 67 -3.19 -21.96 12.89
CA VAL A 67 -2.93 -20.53 12.64
C VAL A 67 -1.93 -19.98 13.67
N MET A 68 -0.65 -20.35 13.52
CA MET A 68 0.42 -20.00 14.47
C MET A 68 1.81 -19.95 13.81
N ALA A 69 2.80 -19.46 14.55
CA ALA A 69 4.23 -19.57 14.23
C ALA A 69 4.81 -20.91 14.73
N ASN A 70 6.13 -21.05 14.86
CA ASN A 70 6.72 -22.30 15.34
C ASN A 70 6.45 -22.49 16.84
N HIS A 71 5.73 -23.54 17.18
CA HIS A 71 5.16 -23.83 18.50
C HIS A 71 5.25 -25.34 18.78
N PRO A 72 5.49 -25.81 20.02
CA PRO A 72 5.37 -27.23 20.33
C PRO A 72 3.95 -27.73 20.11
N GLU A 73 2.94 -26.90 20.37
CA GLU A 73 1.53 -27.20 20.13
C GLU A 73 1.22 -27.51 18.65
N PHE A 74 2.03 -26.99 17.72
CA PHE A 74 1.93 -27.31 16.30
C PHE A 74 2.33 -28.77 16.02
N VAL A 75 3.41 -29.26 16.63
CA VAL A 75 3.91 -30.62 16.41
C VAL A 75 3.11 -31.63 17.24
N GLU A 76 2.64 -31.24 18.41
CA GLU A 76 1.64 -32.00 19.19
C GLU A 76 0.36 -32.19 18.37
N ALA A 77 -0.10 -31.16 17.64
CA ALA A 77 -1.21 -31.28 16.69
C ALA A 77 -0.89 -32.20 15.50
N MET A 78 0.35 -32.22 14.98
CA MET A 78 0.76 -33.19 13.94
C MET A 78 0.72 -34.64 14.43
N VAL A 79 1.12 -34.90 15.68
CA VAL A 79 1.03 -36.24 16.29
C VAL A 79 -0.43 -36.61 16.58
N ALA A 80 -1.23 -35.68 17.10
CA ALA A 80 -2.65 -35.90 17.37
C ALA A 80 -3.45 -36.20 16.10
N ALA A 81 -3.22 -35.43 15.02
CA ALA A 81 -3.82 -35.64 13.71
C ALA A 81 -3.46 -37.02 13.14
N ALA A 82 -2.19 -37.46 13.28
CA ALA A 82 -1.72 -38.77 12.86
C ALA A 82 -2.25 -39.95 13.71
N HIS A 83 -2.82 -39.70 14.89
CA HIS A 83 -3.61 -40.70 15.64
C HIS A 83 -5.08 -40.72 15.22
N LEU A 84 -5.64 -39.59 14.76
CA LEU A 84 -7.07 -39.48 14.39
C LEU A 84 -7.35 -39.73 12.90
N GLY A 85 -6.34 -39.66 12.03
CA GLY A 85 -6.51 -39.54 10.59
C GLY A 85 -7.17 -38.22 10.19
N ALA A 86 -6.93 -37.15 10.95
CA ALA A 86 -7.46 -35.80 10.69
C ALA A 86 -6.47 -35.00 9.83
N VAL A 87 -6.98 -34.11 8.98
CA VAL A 87 -6.17 -33.41 7.97
C VAL A 87 -5.76 -32.03 8.49
N LEU A 88 -4.46 -31.78 8.70
CA LEU A 88 -4.01 -30.45 9.13
C LEU A 88 -3.92 -29.46 7.98
N VAL A 89 -4.25 -28.20 8.25
CA VAL A 89 -4.09 -27.08 7.30
C VAL A 89 -3.21 -25.99 7.92
N PRO A 90 -1.88 -26.05 7.75
CA PRO A 90 -0.95 -25.05 8.26
C PRO A 90 -1.10 -23.67 7.59
N ILE A 91 -1.53 -22.67 8.37
CA ILE A 91 -1.72 -21.28 7.91
C ILE A 91 -0.78 -20.35 8.69
N ASP A 92 -0.03 -19.54 7.93
CA ASP A 92 0.85 -18.50 8.50
C ASP A 92 0.03 -17.47 9.27
N ALA A 93 0.37 -17.27 10.55
CA ALA A 93 -0.31 -16.35 11.47
C ALA A 93 -0.41 -14.87 11.01
N ARG A 94 0.20 -14.51 9.87
CA ARG A 94 0.06 -13.20 9.21
C ARG A 94 -1.03 -13.19 8.12
N ALA A 95 -1.76 -14.28 7.92
CA ALA A 95 -2.98 -14.31 7.14
C ALA A 95 -4.12 -13.65 7.93
N GLN A 96 -4.87 -12.76 7.27
CA GLN A 96 -5.94 -11.96 7.87
C GLN A 96 -7.01 -11.67 6.80
N GLY A 97 -8.23 -11.31 7.23
CA GLY A 97 -9.34 -10.96 6.35
C GLY A 97 -9.72 -12.08 5.38
N ASP A 98 -10.16 -11.72 4.18
CA ASP A 98 -10.65 -12.67 3.16
C ASP A 98 -9.64 -13.77 2.79
N ARG A 99 -8.34 -13.51 2.89
CA ARG A 99 -7.31 -14.54 2.67
C ARG A 99 -7.28 -15.61 3.77
N LEU A 100 -7.59 -15.25 5.02
CA LEU A 100 -7.68 -16.23 6.10
C LEU A 100 -8.99 -17.04 5.95
N ALA A 101 -10.10 -16.36 5.64
CA ALA A 101 -11.39 -17.00 5.35
C ALA A 101 -11.25 -18.00 4.19
N ALA A 102 -10.82 -17.57 3.00
CA ALA A 102 -10.74 -18.41 1.81
C ALA A 102 -9.85 -19.66 1.96
N LEU A 103 -8.83 -19.65 2.83
CA LEU A 103 -8.02 -20.84 3.11
C LEU A 103 -8.75 -21.84 4.04
N ILE A 104 -9.51 -21.35 5.01
CA ILE A 104 -10.31 -22.13 5.97
C ILE A 104 -11.59 -22.67 5.30
N ASP A 105 -12.29 -21.81 4.55
CA ASP A 105 -13.54 -22.12 3.87
C ASP A 105 -13.30 -23.16 2.75
N ARG A 106 -12.28 -22.95 1.90
CA ARG A 106 -11.92 -23.90 0.82
C ARG A 106 -11.50 -25.26 1.34
N THR A 107 -10.80 -25.33 2.48
CA THR A 107 -10.43 -26.64 3.06
C THR A 107 -11.52 -27.22 3.97
N HIS A 108 -12.70 -26.61 4.01
CA HIS A 108 -13.82 -26.96 4.90
C HIS A 108 -13.37 -27.20 6.36
N CYS A 109 -12.45 -26.36 6.86
CA CYS A 109 -11.86 -26.52 8.18
C CYS A 109 -12.93 -26.43 9.29
N VAL A 110 -13.17 -27.56 9.94
CA VAL A 110 -14.18 -27.72 11.00
C VAL A 110 -13.70 -27.19 12.35
N GLY A 111 -12.39 -26.96 12.51
CA GLY A 111 -11.77 -26.45 13.72
C GLY A 111 -10.53 -25.60 13.42
N VAL A 112 -10.23 -24.67 14.31
CA VAL A 112 -9.01 -23.83 14.25
C VAL A 112 -8.26 -23.94 15.58
N ILE A 113 -6.97 -24.29 15.52
CA ILE A 113 -6.04 -24.09 16.63
C ILE A 113 -5.16 -22.89 16.28
N ALA A 114 -5.32 -21.78 17.02
CA ALA A 114 -4.62 -20.53 16.76
C ALA A 114 -3.81 -20.07 17.98
N ALA A 115 -2.67 -19.43 17.75
CA ALA A 115 -2.00 -18.68 18.80
C ALA A 115 -2.78 -17.40 19.14
N ASP A 116 -2.67 -16.92 20.38
CA ASP A 116 -3.29 -15.69 20.86
C ASP A 116 -3.09 -14.46 19.95
N TYR A 117 -1.88 -14.23 19.43
CA TYR A 117 -1.56 -13.17 18.46
C TYR A 117 -2.27 -13.31 17.10
N ALA A 118 -2.85 -14.48 16.79
CA ALA A 118 -3.66 -14.72 15.61
C ALA A 118 -5.18 -14.81 15.91
N ALA A 119 -5.57 -14.97 17.18
CA ALA A 119 -6.97 -15.17 17.57
C ALA A 119 -7.90 -14.03 17.12
N ALA A 120 -7.41 -12.78 17.10
CA ALA A 120 -8.18 -11.64 16.59
C ALA A 120 -8.47 -11.71 15.07
N ALA A 121 -7.58 -12.32 14.27
CA ALA A 121 -7.82 -12.53 12.85
C ALA A 121 -8.84 -13.66 12.60
N VAL A 122 -8.80 -14.72 13.42
CA VAL A 122 -9.79 -15.80 13.42
C VAL A 122 -11.17 -15.27 13.85
N ALA A 123 -11.22 -14.42 14.88
CA ALA A 123 -12.44 -13.77 15.35
C ALA A 123 -13.15 -12.98 14.24
N GLN A 124 -12.40 -12.25 13.43
CA GLN A 124 -12.93 -11.45 12.30
C GLN A 124 -13.59 -12.30 11.21
N ILE A 125 -13.17 -13.56 11.01
CA ILE A 125 -13.73 -14.44 9.98
C ILE A 125 -14.78 -15.44 10.50
N ARG A 126 -14.84 -15.70 11.82
CA ARG A 126 -15.78 -16.66 12.43
C ARG A 126 -17.26 -16.43 12.02
N PRO A 127 -17.77 -15.20 11.82
CA PRO A 127 -19.14 -14.98 11.33
C PRO A 127 -19.40 -15.41 9.87
N ARG A 128 -18.36 -15.69 9.08
CA ARG A 128 -18.44 -16.12 7.67
C ARG A 128 -18.08 -17.60 7.49
N ALA A 129 -17.15 -18.11 8.29
CA ALA A 129 -16.71 -19.51 8.26
C ALA A 129 -17.73 -20.45 8.92
N THR A 130 -18.87 -20.69 8.25
CA THR A 130 -20.02 -21.44 8.79
C THR A 130 -19.73 -22.90 9.16
N HIS A 131 -18.69 -23.50 8.58
CA HIS A 131 -18.24 -24.87 8.90
C HIS A 131 -17.45 -24.96 10.23
N LEU A 132 -17.00 -23.82 10.78
CA LEU A 132 -16.08 -23.77 11.92
C LEU A 132 -16.79 -24.04 13.26
N ARG A 133 -16.80 -25.30 13.69
CA ARG A 133 -17.46 -25.77 14.92
C ARG A 133 -16.83 -25.18 16.19
N TRP A 134 -15.51 -25.02 16.21
CA TRP A 134 -14.79 -24.57 17.42
C TRP A 134 -13.48 -23.83 17.10
N VAL A 135 -12.99 -23.08 18.11
CA VAL A 135 -11.66 -22.44 18.10
C VAL A 135 -10.94 -22.81 19.40
N VAL A 136 -9.69 -23.27 19.29
CA VAL A 136 -8.76 -23.50 20.40
C VAL A 136 -7.66 -22.45 20.33
N ARG A 137 -7.33 -21.84 21.47
CA ARG A 137 -6.33 -20.79 21.63
C ARG A 137 -5.11 -21.32 22.38
N VAL A 138 -3.93 -21.17 21.77
CA VAL A 138 -2.63 -21.38 22.39
C VAL A 138 -2.13 -20.04 22.95
N ILE A 139 -1.81 -19.99 24.24
CA ILE A 139 -1.18 -18.83 24.87
C ILE A 139 0.32 -18.83 24.51
N SER A 140 0.80 -17.76 23.87
CA SER A 140 2.18 -17.69 23.36
C SER A 140 3.15 -16.97 24.30
N GLY A 141 2.62 -16.17 25.22
CA GLY A 141 3.37 -15.21 26.05
C GLY A 141 3.71 -13.89 25.34
N GLU A 142 3.39 -13.75 24.05
CA GLU A 142 3.70 -12.53 23.27
C GLU A 142 2.69 -11.38 23.47
N LEU A 143 1.57 -11.66 24.14
CA LEU A 143 0.56 -10.69 24.55
C LEU A 143 0.52 -10.57 26.08
N ALA A 144 0.10 -9.40 26.58
CA ALA A 144 -0.15 -9.20 28.00
C ALA A 144 -1.32 -10.07 28.51
N ALA A 145 -1.27 -10.50 29.78
CA ALA A 145 -2.22 -11.46 30.34
C ALA A 145 -3.67 -10.92 30.45
N ASP A 146 -3.83 -9.60 30.43
CA ASP A 146 -5.09 -8.84 30.43
C ASP A 146 -5.60 -8.50 29.02
N ALA A 147 -4.89 -8.91 27.96
CA ALA A 147 -5.26 -8.60 26.58
C ALA A 147 -6.70 -9.07 26.25
N PRO A 148 -7.56 -8.23 25.66
CA PRO A 148 -8.95 -8.57 25.38
C PRO A 148 -9.10 -9.87 24.57
N ARG A 149 -9.89 -10.82 25.09
CA ARG A 149 -10.20 -12.08 24.40
C ARG A 149 -11.09 -11.81 23.19
N ALA A 150 -10.46 -11.64 22.03
CA ALA A 150 -11.11 -11.23 20.78
C ALA A 150 -12.22 -12.18 20.28
N CYS A 151 -12.24 -13.44 20.74
CA CYS A 151 -13.35 -14.36 20.54
C CYS A 151 -13.47 -15.33 21.73
N GLU A 152 -14.67 -15.88 21.88
CA GLU A 152 -14.88 -17.15 22.56
C GLU A 152 -14.03 -18.24 21.86
N ALA A 153 -13.13 -18.84 22.63
CA ALA A 153 -12.25 -19.93 22.20
C ALA A 153 -11.78 -20.72 23.43
N LEU A 154 -11.75 -22.04 23.29
CA LEU A 154 -11.24 -22.99 24.29
C LEU A 154 -9.75 -22.72 24.55
N ASP A 155 -9.27 -22.96 25.77
CA ASP A 155 -7.85 -22.78 26.09
C ASP A 155 -7.09 -24.10 25.90
N TYR A 156 -5.99 -24.08 25.14
CA TYR A 156 -5.23 -25.28 24.80
C TYR A 156 -4.71 -26.03 26.03
N ALA A 157 -4.16 -25.32 27.02
CA ALA A 157 -3.60 -25.94 28.21
C ALA A 157 -4.69 -26.58 29.08
N GLN A 158 -5.84 -25.92 29.22
CA GLN A 158 -7.00 -26.47 29.95
C GLN A 158 -7.64 -27.65 29.21
N LEU A 159 -7.66 -27.61 27.87
CA LEU A 159 -8.16 -28.69 27.03
C LEU A 159 -7.25 -29.93 27.14
N LEU A 160 -5.92 -29.74 27.13
CA LEU A 160 -4.94 -30.81 27.27
C LEU A 160 -4.97 -31.43 28.67
N ALA A 161 -5.00 -30.62 29.73
CA ALA A 161 -4.98 -31.07 31.12
C ALA A 161 -6.17 -31.98 31.50
N ARG A 162 -7.35 -31.79 30.85
CA ARG A 162 -8.52 -32.67 31.00
C ARG A 162 -8.32 -34.05 30.37
N HIS A 163 -7.34 -34.20 29.47
CA HIS A 163 -7.12 -35.41 28.68
C HIS A 163 -5.77 -36.11 28.97
N THR A 164 -5.01 -35.62 29.97
CA THR A 164 -3.78 -36.23 30.50
C THR A 164 -3.99 -37.00 31.81
N GLN A 165 -5.21 -37.16 32.30
CA GLN A 165 -5.51 -37.92 33.52
C GLN A 165 -5.35 -39.44 33.31
N ALA A 166 -4.87 -40.15 34.33
CA ALA A 166 -4.52 -41.57 34.26
C ALA A 166 -5.76 -42.49 34.11
N ASP A 167 -6.91 -42.10 34.66
CA ASP A 167 -8.14 -42.90 34.69
C ASP A 167 -8.96 -42.82 33.38
N LEU A 168 -8.44 -42.15 32.36
CA LEU A 168 -9.07 -42.10 31.05
C LEU A 168 -8.90 -43.45 30.32
N PRO A 169 -9.96 -44.01 29.72
CA PRO A 169 -9.86 -45.25 28.97
C PRO A 169 -8.75 -45.19 27.90
N SER A 170 -8.05 -46.32 27.73
CA SER A 170 -7.05 -46.48 26.66
C SER A 170 -7.68 -46.12 25.32
N ALA A 171 -7.20 -45.05 24.70
CA ALA A 171 -7.81 -44.50 23.50
C ALA A 171 -7.52 -45.40 22.29
N HIS A 172 -8.46 -46.31 22.02
CA HIS A 172 -8.44 -47.19 20.85
C HIS A 172 -8.75 -46.40 19.57
N PHE A 173 -7.76 -45.64 19.11
CA PHE A 173 -7.79 -45.03 17.79
C PHE A 173 -7.72 -46.12 16.71
N THR A 174 -8.63 -46.05 15.73
CA THR A 174 -8.56 -46.90 14.53
C THR A 174 -7.24 -46.66 13.80
N PRO A 175 -6.51 -47.70 13.38
CA PRO A 175 -5.32 -47.52 12.55
C PRO A 175 -5.60 -46.65 11.32
N VAL A 176 -4.80 -45.60 11.17
CA VAL A 176 -4.84 -44.66 10.05
C VAL A 176 -4.15 -45.31 8.85
N ASP A 177 -4.68 -45.11 7.65
CA ASP A 177 -4.02 -45.61 6.45
C ASP A 177 -2.79 -44.75 6.14
N PRO A 178 -1.61 -45.32 5.82
CA PRO A 178 -0.44 -44.51 5.46
C PRO A 178 -0.69 -43.61 4.23
N ASP A 179 -1.65 -43.96 3.37
CA ASP A 179 -2.05 -43.15 2.22
C ASP A 179 -3.22 -42.19 2.51
N ASP A 180 -3.72 -42.12 3.76
CA ASP A 180 -4.61 -41.03 4.18
C ASP A 180 -3.90 -39.66 4.09
N PRO A 181 -4.61 -38.59 3.72
CA PRO A 181 -4.15 -37.21 3.85
C PRO A 181 -3.79 -36.83 5.30
N MET A 182 -2.52 -36.58 5.55
CA MET A 182 -2.02 -36.03 6.82
C MET A 182 -2.24 -34.51 6.91
N GLN A 183 -2.03 -33.80 5.80
CA GLN A 183 -2.12 -32.34 5.76
C GLN A 183 -2.27 -31.76 4.34
N ILE A 184 -2.75 -30.52 4.26
CA ILE A 184 -2.83 -29.70 3.04
C ILE A 184 -1.87 -28.51 3.20
N LEU A 185 -0.76 -28.53 2.47
CA LEU A 185 0.25 -27.48 2.48
C LEU A 185 0.05 -26.48 1.34
N PHE A 186 -0.38 -25.26 1.68
CA PHE A 186 -0.58 -24.20 0.69
C PHE A 186 0.73 -23.60 0.17
N THR A 187 1.01 -23.82 -1.10
CA THR A 187 2.12 -23.18 -1.83
C THR A 187 1.70 -21.81 -2.35
N SER A 188 2.59 -20.82 -2.24
CA SER A 188 2.42 -19.54 -2.94
C SER A 188 2.87 -19.68 -4.39
N GLY A 189 1.95 -20.09 -5.27
CA GLY A 189 2.19 -20.14 -6.71
C GLY A 189 2.66 -18.78 -7.25
N THR A 190 3.47 -18.78 -8.31
CA THR A 190 4.05 -17.54 -8.86
C THR A 190 3.07 -16.70 -9.68
N THR A 191 1.85 -17.20 -9.92
CA THR A 191 0.92 -16.70 -10.95
C THR A 191 -0.55 -16.62 -10.53
N GLY A 192 -0.95 -17.00 -9.30
CA GLY A 192 -2.37 -17.01 -8.91
C GLY A 192 -2.63 -17.39 -7.46
N GLU A 193 -3.87 -17.85 -7.19
CA GLU A 193 -4.30 -18.32 -5.87
C GLU A 193 -3.43 -19.49 -5.34
N PRO A 194 -3.26 -19.64 -4.01
CA PRO A 194 -2.48 -20.72 -3.43
C PRO A 194 -3.02 -22.11 -3.80
N LYS A 195 -2.13 -23.01 -4.21
CA LYS A 195 -2.46 -24.43 -4.42
C LYS A 195 -2.12 -25.22 -3.16
N GLY A 196 -3.11 -25.89 -2.58
CA GLY A 196 -2.92 -26.78 -1.44
C GLY A 196 -2.40 -28.13 -1.93
N ILE A 197 -1.18 -28.50 -1.57
CA ILE A 197 -0.63 -29.84 -1.84
C ILE A 197 -1.09 -30.77 -0.74
N VAL A 198 -1.73 -31.88 -1.11
CA VAL A 198 -2.06 -32.96 -0.19
C VAL A 198 -0.78 -33.76 0.10
N VAL A 199 -0.50 -34.01 1.38
CA VAL A 199 0.63 -34.82 1.84
C VAL A 199 0.07 -35.97 2.67
N THR A 200 0.34 -37.22 2.27
CA THR A 200 -0.07 -38.42 3.01
C THR A 200 0.90 -38.73 4.16
N HIS A 201 0.51 -39.62 5.07
CA HIS A 201 1.37 -40.05 6.18
C HIS A 201 2.65 -40.75 5.69
N ARG A 202 2.53 -41.68 4.72
CA ARG A 202 3.67 -42.35 4.06
C ARG A 202 4.60 -41.32 3.45
N ARG A 203 4.06 -40.39 2.64
CA ARG A 203 4.85 -39.36 1.95
C ARG A 203 5.62 -38.45 2.90
N PHE A 204 5.08 -38.14 4.09
CA PHE A 204 5.82 -37.42 5.13
C PHE A 204 7.01 -38.24 5.65
N VAL A 205 6.78 -39.50 6.02
CA VAL A 205 7.80 -40.36 6.65
C VAL A 205 8.90 -40.77 5.67
N ASP A 206 8.54 -41.08 4.42
CA ASP A 206 9.49 -41.39 3.35
C ASP A 206 10.41 -40.20 3.07
N THR A 207 9.84 -38.98 2.97
CA THR A 207 10.63 -37.77 2.73
C THR A 207 11.51 -37.42 3.94
N ALA A 208 11.05 -37.71 5.17
CA ALA A 208 11.86 -37.58 6.37
C ALA A 208 13.03 -38.60 6.41
N ALA A 209 12.80 -39.84 5.96
CA ALA A 209 13.85 -40.86 5.82
C ALA A 209 14.87 -40.51 4.73
N LEU A 210 14.40 -39.99 3.61
CA LEU A 210 15.21 -39.47 2.51
C LEU A 210 16.09 -38.28 2.94
N ALA A 211 15.52 -37.32 3.66
CA ALA A 211 16.29 -36.19 4.21
C ALA A 211 17.31 -36.64 5.26
N ALA A 212 16.95 -37.63 6.09
CA ALA A 212 17.84 -38.20 7.09
C ALA A 212 19.07 -38.91 6.48
N SER A 213 18.92 -39.62 5.35
CA SER A 213 20.03 -40.30 4.69
C SER A 213 20.83 -39.40 3.74
N ALA A 214 20.16 -38.53 2.98
CA ALA A 214 20.79 -37.79 1.89
C ALA A 214 21.59 -36.54 2.34
N PHE A 215 21.31 -35.98 3.52
CA PHE A 215 21.94 -34.74 3.98
C PHE A 215 23.13 -34.92 4.94
N GLY A 216 23.59 -36.14 5.19
CA GLY A 216 24.79 -36.39 6.00
C GLY A 216 24.65 -36.11 7.50
N TYR A 217 23.42 -36.11 8.02
CA TYR A 217 23.14 -36.02 9.45
C TYR A 217 23.64 -37.28 10.19
N ALA A 218 24.12 -37.09 11.43
CA ALA A 218 24.63 -38.12 12.32
C ALA A 218 23.69 -38.36 13.53
N GLY A 219 23.90 -39.46 14.25
CA GLY A 219 23.08 -39.85 15.40
C GLY A 219 23.26 -39.00 16.67
N ASP A 220 24.27 -38.13 16.69
CA ASP A 220 24.59 -37.16 17.75
C ASP A 220 24.33 -35.70 17.34
N ASP A 221 23.89 -35.47 16.09
CA ASP A 221 23.62 -34.12 15.59
C ASP A 221 22.45 -33.44 16.32
N ARG A 222 22.49 -32.11 16.31
CA ARG A 222 21.41 -31.26 16.82
C ARG A 222 21.02 -30.25 15.74
N LEU A 223 19.86 -30.46 15.13
CA LEU A 223 19.43 -29.68 13.98
C LEU A 223 18.78 -28.37 14.44
N TYR A 224 18.94 -27.30 13.67
CA TYR A 224 18.23 -26.03 13.89
C TYR A 224 17.43 -25.56 12.67
N SER A 225 16.26 -24.98 12.91
CA SER A 225 15.53 -24.21 11.89
C SER A 225 14.70 -23.08 12.46
N GLY A 226 14.87 -21.87 11.90
CA GLY A 226 13.96 -20.74 12.11
C GLY A 226 12.87 -20.63 11.03
N LEU A 227 12.84 -21.55 10.05
CA LEU A 227 11.84 -21.56 8.98
C LEU A 227 10.47 -21.96 9.53
N SER A 228 9.39 -21.45 8.93
CA SER A 228 8.04 -21.69 9.44
C SER A 228 7.59 -23.13 9.16
N LEU A 229 7.04 -23.79 10.18
CA LEU A 229 6.34 -25.08 10.08
C LEU A 229 5.11 -25.06 9.15
N THR A 230 4.68 -23.88 8.68
CA THR A 230 3.69 -23.73 7.59
C THR A 230 4.26 -23.98 6.18
N HIS A 231 5.42 -24.63 6.09
CA HIS A 231 6.11 -24.98 4.84
C HIS A 231 6.81 -26.34 4.95
N ALA A 232 6.75 -27.10 3.85
CA ALA A 232 7.32 -28.45 3.73
C ALA A 232 8.81 -28.53 4.12
N ASN A 233 9.64 -27.56 3.73
CA ASN A 233 11.07 -27.57 4.06
C ASN A 233 11.31 -27.67 5.58
N ALA A 234 10.72 -26.78 6.40
CA ALA A 234 10.92 -26.80 7.85
C ALA A 234 10.44 -28.12 8.49
N GLN A 235 9.33 -28.65 7.99
CA GLN A 235 8.74 -29.89 8.46
C GLN A 235 9.52 -31.15 8.06
N LEU A 236 10.11 -31.21 6.87
CA LEU A 236 10.69 -32.44 6.31
C LEU A 236 12.22 -32.46 6.43
N VAL A 237 12.88 -31.36 6.01
CA VAL A 237 14.35 -31.24 5.98
C VAL A 237 14.94 -31.18 7.39
N THR A 238 14.23 -30.56 8.35
CA THR A 238 14.72 -30.40 9.72
C THR A 238 13.92 -31.22 10.72
N LEU A 239 12.62 -30.95 10.88
CA LEU A 239 11.80 -31.62 11.91
C LEU A 239 11.68 -33.13 11.62
N GLY A 240 11.30 -33.50 10.41
CA GLY A 240 11.13 -34.89 9.97
C GLY A 240 12.43 -35.68 10.08
N ALA A 241 13.52 -35.17 9.52
CA ALA A 241 14.84 -35.79 9.63
C ALA A 241 15.29 -35.99 11.09
N ALA A 242 15.14 -34.96 11.95
CA ALA A 242 15.49 -35.07 13.36
C ALA A 242 14.65 -36.12 14.10
N LEU A 243 13.33 -36.11 13.90
CA LEU A 243 12.45 -37.09 14.51
C LEU A 243 12.74 -38.52 14.00
N ARG A 244 13.02 -38.71 12.70
CA ARG A 244 13.33 -40.02 12.08
C ARG A 244 14.65 -40.63 12.54
N LEU A 245 15.63 -39.81 12.91
CA LEU A 245 16.90 -40.24 13.52
C LEU A 245 16.80 -40.38 15.06
N GLY A 246 15.73 -39.85 15.67
CA GLY A 246 15.56 -39.77 17.12
C GLY A 246 16.56 -38.83 17.79
N ILE A 247 16.87 -37.70 17.14
CA ILE A 247 17.84 -36.68 17.57
C ILE A 247 17.16 -35.33 17.90
N ALA A 248 17.90 -34.41 18.51
CA ALA A 248 17.36 -33.14 19.01
C ALA A 248 17.18 -32.09 17.90
N CYS A 249 16.02 -31.43 17.86
CA CYS A 249 15.72 -30.30 16.97
C CYS A 249 15.43 -29.02 17.76
N VAL A 250 16.08 -27.91 17.36
CA VAL A 250 15.88 -26.57 17.93
C VAL A 250 15.15 -25.70 16.92
N MET A 251 14.00 -25.13 17.31
CA MET A 251 13.17 -24.32 16.42
C MET A 251 12.92 -22.93 16.99
N SER A 252 13.42 -21.89 16.33
CA SER A 252 13.02 -20.52 16.70
C SER A 252 11.57 -20.27 16.31
N ARG A 253 10.78 -19.63 17.19
CA ARG A 253 9.42 -19.11 16.96
C ARG A 253 9.35 -18.39 15.61
N ARG A 254 10.35 -17.54 15.30
CA ARG A 254 10.53 -16.83 14.02
C ARG A 254 12.03 -16.60 13.71
N PHE A 255 12.50 -16.97 12.51
CA PHE A 255 13.89 -16.70 12.09
C PHE A 255 14.32 -15.23 12.24
N THR A 256 15.47 -15.02 12.88
CA THR A 256 16.12 -13.70 13.06
C THR A 256 17.62 -13.82 12.76
N LYS A 257 18.08 -13.26 11.64
CA LYS A 257 19.47 -13.45 11.18
C LYS A 257 20.54 -12.97 12.16
N SER A 258 20.32 -11.83 12.82
CA SER A 258 21.25 -11.26 13.79
C SER A 258 21.38 -12.07 15.09
N ARG A 259 20.53 -13.10 15.27
CA ARG A 259 20.57 -14.05 16.39
C ARG A 259 20.87 -15.48 15.97
N LEU A 260 21.00 -15.76 14.67
CA LEU A 260 21.27 -17.10 14.16
C LEU A 260 22.48 -17.74 14.86
N TRP A 261 23.59 -17.01 14.89
CA TRP A 261 24.84 -17.48 15.49
C TRP A 261 24.80 -17.53 17.03
N GLU A 262 24.09 -16.61 17.69
CA GLU A 262 23.79 -16.67 19.13
C GLU A 262 23.07 -17.98 19.50
N ILE A 263 22.03 -18.34 18.73
CA ILE A 263 21.16 -19.48 18.99
C ILE A 263 21.90 -20.80 18.74
N VAL A 264 22.55 -20.99 17.59
CA VAL A 264 23.28 -22.25 17.31
C VAL A 264 24.46 -22.46 18.27
N ARG A 265 25.07 -21.39 18.81
CA ARG A 265 26.04 -21.48 19.91
C ARG A 265 25.38 -21.92 21.21
N ARG A 266 24.38 -21.16 21.70
CA ARG A 266 23.65 -21.39 22.96
C ARG A 266 23.16 -22.84 23.07
N HIS A 267 22.59 -23.38 21.99
CA HIS A 267 22.06 -24.73 21.99
C HIS A 267 23.02 -25.80 21.46
N ARG A 268 24.24 -25.43 21.02
CA ARG A 268 25.21 -26.35 20.38
C ARG A 268 24.62 -27.11 19.17
N CYS A 269 23.97 -26.39 18.27
CA CYS A 269 23.42 -26.97 17.04
C CYS A 269 24.54 -27.26 16.04
N THR A 270 24.49 -28.43 15.39
CA THR A 270 25.55 -28.93 14.52
C THR A 270 25.23 -28.80 13.03
N ALA A 271 23.96 -28.69 12.66
CA ALA A 271 23.54 -28.37 11.30
C ALA A 271 22.24 -27.56 11.28
N PHE A 272 22.04 -26.76 10.22
CA PHE A 272 20.78 -26.02 10.02
C PHE A 272 20.49 -25.77 8.55
N THR A 273 19.24 -25.42 8.21
CA THR A 273 18.84 -25.12 6.83
C THR A 273 18.67 -23.62 6.56
N LEU A 274 19.02 -23.20 5.35
CA LEU A 274 18.76 -21.85 4.81
C LEU A 274 18.18 -21.93 3.39
N LEU A 275 17.44 -20.89 3.02
CA LEU A 275 16.99 -20.65 1.64
C LEU A 275 17.85 -19.55 1.01
N GLY A 276 18.05 -19.53 -0.31
CA GLY A 276 18.97 -18.60 -1.00
C GLY A 276 18.87 -17.14 -0.56
N GLY A 277 17.67 -16.55 -0.57
CA GLY A 277 17.45 -15.15 -0.10
C GLY A 277 17.69 -14.92 1.40
N MET A 278 17.90 -15.96 2.20
CA MET A 278 18.35 -15.88 3.59
C MET A 278 19.87 -16.06 3.73
N THR A 279 20.53 -16.82 2.85
CA THR A 279 22.00 -16.95 2.85
C THR A 279 22.67 -15.60 2.54
N THR A 280 22.25 -14.90 1.48
CA THR A 280 22.67 -13.51 1.18
C THR A 280 22.40 -12.59 2.38
N ALA A 281 21.23 -12.71 3.01
CA ALA A 281 20.87 -11.84 4.14
C ALA A 281 21.74 -12.12 5.38
N VAL A 282 22.10 -13.36 5.69
CA VAL A 282 23.03 -13.73 6.77
C VAL A 282 24.45 -13.26 6.45
N TYR A 283 24.91 -13.46 5.20
CA TYR A 283 26.21 -12.98 4.73
C TYR A 283 26.32 -11.43 4.79
N CYS A 284 25.21 -10.71 4.65
CA CYS A 284 25.14 -9.25 4.85
C CYS A 284 25.18 -8.76 6.31
N GLU A 285 25.22 -9.64 7.34
CA GLU A 285 25.46 -9.18 8.71
C GLU A 285 26.94 -8.79 8.89
N PRO A 286 27.28 -7.77 9.71
CA PRO A 286 28.67 -7.37 9.94
C PRO A 286 29.55 -8.54 10.42
N PRO A 287 30.80 -8.68 9.93
CA PRO A 287 31.75 -9.68 10.44
C PRO A 287 31.95 -9.59 11.96
N SER A 288 31.91 -10.73 12.63
CA SER A 288 32.14 -10.85 14.07
C SER A 288 33.32 -11.79 14.35
N PRO A 289 34.17 -11.52 15.36
CA PRO A 289 35.10 -12.53 15.88
C PRO A 289 34.40 -13.83 16.33
N SER A 290 33.10 -13.75 16.66
CA SER A 290 32.28 -14.92 17.02
C SER A 290 31.67 -15.66 15.83
N ASP A 291 31.92 -15.25 14.58
CA ASP A 291 31.30 -15.88 13.39
C ASP A 291 31.65 -17.37 13.23
N ARG A 292 32.73 -17.86 13.86
CA ARG A 292 33.13 -19.29 13.89
C ARG A 292 33.03 -19.96 15.27
N ASP A 293 32.49 -19.27 16.27
CA ASP A 293 32.52 -19.68 17.70
C ASP A 293 31.50 -20.80 18.03
N HIS A 294 31.32 -21.77 17.14
CA HIS A 294 30.19 -22.70 17.16
C HIS A 294 30.55 -24.13 16.71
N VAL A 295 29.68 -25.09 17.02
CA VAL A 295 29.83 -26.50 16.61
C VAL A 295 29.09 -26.86 15.31
N VAL A 296 28.68 -25.86 14.52
CA VAL A 296 28.03 -26.10 13.22
C VAL A 296 29.04 -26.74 12.26
N ARG A 297 28.76 -27.96 11.81
CA ARG A 297 29.51 -28.71 10.80
C ARG A 297 29.14 -28.26 9.39
N PHE A 298 27.85 -28.13 9.10
CA PHE A 298 27.36 -27.78 7.77
C PHE A 298 26.00 -27.07 7.76
N VAL A 299 25.72 -26.39 6.64
CA VAL A 299 24.44 -25.74 6.34
C VAL A 299 23.79 -26.42 5.15
N VAL A 300 22.52 -26.83 5.30
CA VAL A 300 21.70 -27.44 4.26
C VAL A 300 20.95 -26.34 3.51
N ALA A 301 21.55 -25.87 2.42
CA ALA A 301 21.06 -24.76 1.62
C ALA A 301 20.11 -25.24 0.50
N ALA A 302 19.11 -24.41 0.21
CA ALA A 302 18.30 -24.50 -0.99
C ALA A 302 18.36 -23.16 -1.75
N GLY A 303 19.12 -23.14 -2.85
CA GLY A 303 19.44 -21.98 -3.66
C GLY A 303 20.66 -21.19 -3.16
N MET A 304 21.73 -21.85 -2.70
CA MET A 304 22.97 -21.15 -2.31
C MET A 304 23.54 -20.35 -3.50
N PRO A 305 23.67 -19.02 -3.42
CA PRO A 305 24.18 -18.23 -4.53
C PRO A 305 25.65 -18.53 -4.76
N GLN A 306 25.99 -19.10 -5.92
CA GLN A 306 27.35 -19.54 -6.31
C GLN A 306 28.43 -18.53 -5.94
N ALA A 307 28.15 -17.25 -6.17
CA ALA A 307 29.06 -16.14 -5.90
C ALA A 307 29.54 -16.06 -4.44
N ILE A 308 28.67 -16.32 -3.44
CA ILE A 308 29.00 -16.19 -2.01
C ILE A 308 29.40 -17.51 -1.35
N TRP A 309 29.33 -18.66 -2.04
CA TRP A 309 29.51 -19.99 -1.46
C TRP A 309 30.81 -20.12 -0.66
N ARG A 310 31.97 -19.96 -1.31
CA ARG A 310 33.30 -20.10 -0.65
C ARG A 310 33.47 -19.11 0.49
N ASP A 311 33.06 -17.87 0.29
CA ASP A 311 33.21 -16.79 1.26
C ASP A 311 32.32 -17.03 2.50
N PHE A 312 31.15 -17.67 2.33
CA PHE A 312 30.27 -18.08 3.41
C PHE A 312 30.88 -19.24 4.22
N GLU A 313 31.33 -20.30 3.54
CA GLU A 313 32.03 -21.43 4.16
C GLU A 313 33.27 -20.96 4.94
N GLN A 314 34.10 -20.11 4.32
CA GLN A 314 35.30 -19.54 4.96
C GLN A 314 34.96 -18.61 6.11
N ARG A 315 33.96 -17.73 5.98
CA ARG A 315 33.62 -16.78 7.04
C ARG A 315 33.14 -17.51 8.29
N PHE A 316 32.15 -18.38 8.16
CA PHE A 316 31.50 -19.04 9.29
C PHE A 316 32.17 -20.35 9.70
N GLY A 317 33.11 -20.89 8.90
CA GLY A 317 33.83 -22.12 9.25
C GLY A 317 32.92 -23.37 9.16
N VAL A 318 32.01 -23.37 8.20
CA VAL A 318 31.02 -24.43 7.94
C VAL A 318 31.19 -24.95 6.52
N HIS A 319 30.75 -26.18 6.26
CA HIS A 319 30.51 -26.63 4.89
C HIS A 319 29.12 -26.25 4.41
N VAL A 320 28.92 -26.09 3.09
CA VAL A 320 27.59 -26.05 2.49
C VAL A 320 27.28 -27.40 1.82
N LEU A 321 26.11 -27.94 2.14
CA LEU A 321 25.43 -28.94 1.33
C LEU A 321 24.27 -28.23 0.65
N GLU A 322 24.25 -28.23 -0.68
CA GLU A 322 23.15 -27.67 -1.47
C GLU A 322 22.20 -28.81 -1.88
N PHE A 323 20.90 -28.55 -1.85
CA PHE A 323 19.90 -29.46 -2.38
C PHE A 323 18.79 -28.71 -3.12
N TYR A 324 18.20 -29.37 -4.12
CA TYR A 324 16.97 -28.92 -4.75
C TYR A 324 15.88 -29.99 -4.61
N GLY A 325 14.66 -29.54 -4.37
CA GLY A 325 13.45 -30.36 -4.32
C GLY A 325 12.23 -29.45 -4.28
N THR A 326 11.09 -29.94 -4.77
CA THR A 326 9.83 -29.18 -4.78
C THR A 326 8.94 -29.59 -3.60
N ALA A 327 7.82 -28.88 -3.36
CA ALA A 327 6.86 -29.28 -2.33
C ALA A 327 6.00 -30.47 -2.80
N GLU A 328 6.03 -30.76 -4.10
CA GLU A 328 5.46 -31.89 -4.80
C GLU A 328 6.40 -33.11 -4.77
N GLY A 329 7.72 -32.90 -4.83
CA GLY A 329 8.73 -33.94 -4.65
C GLY A 329 10.01 -33.72 -5.46
N GLY A 330 10.71 -34.82 -5.74
CA GLY A 330 12.05 -34.83 -6.34
C GLY A 330 13.13 -34.41 -5.36
N LEU A 331 14.34 -34.96 -5.52
CA LEU A 331 15.52 -34.54 -4.76
C LEU A 331 16.79 -34.64 -5.60
N THR A 332 17.57 -33.57 -5.63
CA THR A 332 18.98 -33.58 -6.02
C THR A 332 19.84 -33.05 -4.87
N VAL A 333 21.04 -33.59 -4.70
CA VAL A 333 21.96 -33.23 -3.60
C VAL A 333 23.38 -33.00 -4.12
N ASN A 334 24.02 -31.94 -3.62
CA ASN A 334 25.42 -31.62 -3.78
C ASN A 334 26.11 -31.77 -2.42
N PRO A 335 26.67 -32.96 -2.09
CA PRO A 335 27.30 -33.21 -0.81
C PRO A 335 28.53 -32.32 -0.61
N PHE A 336 28.78 -31.94 0.65
CA PHE A 336 29.92 -31.10 1.02
C PHE A 336 31.24 -31.62 0.43
N GLY A 337 32.03 -30.72 -0.15
CA GLY A 337 33.32 -31.05 -0.77
C GLY A 337 33.30 -31.98 -1.98
N THR A 338 32.12 -32.43 -2.44
CA THR A 338 32.01 -33.47 -3.48
C THR A 338 31.67 -32.91 -4.87
N GLY A 339 30.70 -32.00 -4.97
CA GLY A 339 30.23 -31.47 -6.25
C GLY A 339 30.70 -30.04 -6.57
N PRO A 340 30.49 -29.58 -7.82
CA PRO A 340 30.89 -28.26 -8.26
C PRO A 340 30.02 -27.17 -7.62
N ILE A 341 30.67 -26.06 -7.27
CA ILE A 341 30.03 -24.92 -6.59
C ILE A 341 29.02 -24.25 -7.54
N GLY A 342 27.78 -24.12 -7.09
CA GLY A 342 26.65 -23.63 -7.89
C GLY A 342 25.84 -24.71 -8.61
N SER A 343 26.23 -25.99 -8.50
CA SER A 343 25.32 -27.10 -8.85
C SER A 343 24.31 -27.34 -7.72
N ILE A 344 23.06 -27.59 -8.11
CA ILE A 344 21.98 -28.08 -7.22
C ILE A 344 22.08 -29.58 -6.92
N GLY A 345 23.15 -30.23 -7.39
CA GLY A 345 23.46 -31.62 -7.12
C GLY A 345 23.26 -32.58 -8.28
N ARG A 346 23.41 -33.87 -7.97
CA ARG A 346 22.94 -34.99 -8.80
C ARG A 346 21.60 -35.50 -8.25
N PRO A 347 20.74 -36.15 -9.06
CA PRO A 347 19.54 -36.82 -8.57
C PRO A 347 19.88 -37.83 -7.46
N HIS A 348 19.07 -37.87 -6.40
CA HIS A 348 19.21 -38.92 -5.39
C HIS A 348 18.81 -40.28 -6.02
N PRO A 349 19.50 -41.41 -5.72
CA PRO A 349 19.22 -42.73 -6.33
C PRO A 349 17.79 -43.28 -6.19
N ALA A 350 16.93 -42.62 -5.42
CA ALA A 350 15.49 -42.91 -5.35
C ALA A 350 14.69 -42.35 -6.54
N PHE A 351 15.30 -41.52 -7.40
CA PHE A 351 14.64 -40.88 -8.53
C PHE A 351 15.44 -40.98 -9.84
N SER A 352 14.73 -41.34 -10.91
CA SER A 352 15.13 -41.03 -12.28
C SER A 352 14.85 -39.56 -12.58
N VAL A 353 15.65 -38.96 -13.47
CA VAL A 353 15.50 -37.57 -13.93
C VAL A 353 15.56 -37.51 -15.45
N ARG A 354 14.72 -36.65 -16.02
CA ARG A 354 14.82 -36.18 -17.41
C ARG A 354 14.93 -34.65 -17.41
N ILE A 355 15.64 -34.13 -18.41
CA ILE A 355 15.75 -32.70 -18.70
C ILE A 355 15.21 -32.56 -20.11
N VAL A 356 14.08 -31.87 -20.28
CA VAL A 356 13.34 -31.89 -21.55
C VAL A 356 13.48 -30.54 -22.25
N ALA A 357 14.00 -30.57 -23.48
CA ALA A 357 14.20 -29.38 -24.31
C ALA A 357 12.88 -28.77 -24.80
N GLU A 358 12.94 -27.57 -25.41
CA GLU A 358 11.74 -26.85 -25.87
C GLU A 358 10.99 -27.56 -27.01
N ASP A 359 11.65 -28.46 -27.74
CA ASP A 359 11.06 -29.34 -28.76
C ASP A 359 10.44 -30.64 -28.19
N GLY A 360 10.58 -30.90 -26.89
CA GLY A 360 10.10 -32.11 -26.22
C GLY A 360 11.09 -33.29 -26.21
N SER A 361 12.30 -33.12 -26.78
CA SER A 361 13.37 -34.12 -26.72
C SER A 361 14.11 -34.12 -25.37
N ASP A 362 14.87 -35.18 -25.08
CA ASP A 362 15.77 -35.18 -23.93
C ASP A 362 17.02 -34.33 -24.23
N ALA A 363 17.24 -33.29 -23.42
CA ALA A 363 18.26 -32.29 -23.63
C ALA A 363 19.69 -32.86 -23.50
N PRO A 364 20.57 -32.67 -24.50
CA PRO A 364 21.98 -33.05 -24.40
C PRO A 364 22.70 -32.38 -23.23
N ALA A 365 23.78 -32.99 -22.74
CA ALA A 365 24.63 -32.38 -21.72
C ALA A 365 25.16 -31.01 -22.20
N GLY A 366 25.00 -29.97 -21.36
CA GLY A 366 25.26 -28.58 -21.72
C GLY A 366 24.02 -27.79 -22.20
N THR A 367 22.92 -28.46 -22.57
CA THR A 367 21.68 -27.81 -23.03
C THR A 367 20.70 -27.58 -21.87
N PRO A 368 20.10 -26.39 -21.70
CA PRO A 368 19.02 -26.17 -20.74
C PRO A 368 17.70 -26.82 -21.17
N GLY A 369 16.94 -27.35 -20.21
CA GLY A 369 15.59 -27.87 -20.41
C GLY A 369 14.79 -27.95 -19.10
N GLU A 370 13.50 -28.27 -19.18
CA GLU A 370 12.65 -28.41 -18.00
C GLU A 370 12.96 -29.70 -17.22
N LEU A 371 13.17 -29.58 -15.91
CA LEU A 371 13.49 -30.71 -15.04
C LEU A 371 12.22 -31.52 -14.72
N ALA A 372 12.28 -32.83 -14.95
CA ALA A 372 11.26 -33.79 -14.59
C ALA A 372 11.84 -34.94 -13.73
N PHE A 373 11.09 -35.38 -12.71
CA PHE A 373 11.47 -36.52 -11.83
C PHE A 373 10.48 -37.68 -11.95
N GLN A 374 10.97 -38.90 -11.80
CA GLN A 374 10.16 -40.11 -11.61
C GLN A 374 10.78 -40.95 -10.48
N PRO A 375 10.01 -41.65 -9.63
CA PRO A 375 10.55 -42.72 -8.78
C PRO A 375 11.45 -43.69 -9.57
N ALA A 376 12.59 -44.07 -9.01
CA ALA A 376 13.54 -45.00 -9.67
C ALA A 376 12.95 -46.41 -9.90
N SER A 377 11.82 -46.74 -9.28
CA SER A 377 11.02 -47.95 -9.53
C SER A 377 10.19 -47.90 -10.82
N GLY A 378 10.15 -46.77 -11.54
CA GLY A 378 9.29 -46.56 -12.71
C GLY A 378 7.81 -46.33 -12.39
N ALA A 379 7.43 -46.33 -11.11
CA ALA A 379 6.09 -45.94 -10.68
C ALA A 379 5.77 -44.48 -11.06
N PRO A 380 4.51 -44.10 -11.31
CA PRO A 380 4.14 -42.71 -11.54
C PRO A 380 4.33 -41.87 -10.27
N PHE A 381 4.66 -40.59 -10.42
CA PHE A 381 4.73 -39.65 -9.30
C PHE A 381 3.32 -39.27 -8.83
N ASP A 382 2.91 -39.73 -7.64
CA ASP A 382 1.62 -39.35 -7.04
C ASP A 382 1.65 -37.89 -6.55
N ILE A 383 0.75 -37.07 -7.10
CA ILE A 383 0.66 -35.63 -6.87
C ILE A 383 -0.80 -35.24 -6.82
N ALA A 384 -1.32 -34.99 -5.62
CA ALA A 384 -2.65 -34.45 -5.41
C ALA A 384 -2.59 -32.98 -4.95
N TYR A 385 -3.16 -32.08 -5.75
CA TYR A 385 -3.55 -30.74 -5.30
C TYR A 385 -5.03 -30.75 -4.89
N PHE A 386 -5.32 -30.21 -3.72
CA PHE A 386 -6.67 -30.17 -3.14
C PHE A 386 -7.64 -29.41 -4.06
N GLU A 387 -8.70 -30.08 -4.52
CA GLU A 387 -9.71 -29.59 -5.47
C GLU A 387 -9.16 -29.09 -6.82
N ASP A 388 -7.96 -29.51 -7.20
CA ASP A 388 -7.33 -29.08 -8.46
C ASP A 388 -6.79 -30.30 -9.24
N PRO A 389 -7.70 -31.18 -9.74
CA PRO A 389 -7.32 -32.38 -10.48
C PRO A 389 -6.62 -32.04 -11.80
N GLN A 390 -6.96 -30.91 -12.44
CA GLN A 390 -6.31 -30.47 -13.67
C GLN A 390 -4.83 -30.12 -13.43
N ALA A 391 -4.50 -29.38 -12.37
CA ALA A 391 -3.10 -29.13 -12.03
C ALA A 391 -2.39 -30.40 -11.57
N SER A 392 -3.10 -31.30 -10.89
CA SER A 392 -2.55 -32.60 -10.45
C SER A 392 -2.08 -33.42 -11.66
N GLN A 393 -2.95 -33.60 -12.65
CA GLN A 393 -2.64 -34.25 -13.93
C GLN A 393 -1.55 -33.51 -14.73
N THR A 394 -1.58 -32.17 -14.75
CA THR A 394 -0.55 -31.36 -15.43
C THR A 394 0.83 -31.54 -14.78
N LYS A 395 0.87 -31.71 -13.46
CA LYS A 395 2.10 -31.80 -12.67
C LYS A 395 2.70 -33.21 -12.68
N GLY A 396 1.86 -34.25 -12.72
CA GLY A 396 2.22 -35.67 -12.80
C GLY A 396 2.17 -36.26 -14.21
N LYS A 397 2.19 -35.42 -15.26
CA LYS A 397 1.96 -35.83 -16.65
C LYS A 397 2.93 -36.95 -17.08
N ASP A 398 2.37 -37.97 -17.74
CA ASP A 398 3.09 -39.18 -18.21
C ASP A 398 3.78 -39.97 -17.08
N GLY A 399 3.36 -39.79 -15.82
CA GLY A 399 3.99 -40.39 -14.63
C GLY A 399 5.19 -39.60 -14.08
N TRP A 400 5.56 -38.49 -14.72
CA TRP A 400 6.68 -37.65 -14.29
C TRP A 400 6.20 -36.42 -13.51
N LEU A 401 6.91 -36.07 -12.43
CA LEU A 401 6.80 -34.78 -11.74
C LEU A 401 7.50 -33.71 -12.57
N TRP A 402 6.71 -32.91 -13.31
CA TRP A 402 7.20 -31.76 -14.08
C TRP A 402 7.40 -30.56 -13.16
N THR A 403 8.65 -30.13 -12.95
CA THR A 403 8.94 -29.12 -11.92
C THR A 403 8.47 -27.70 -12.27
N GLY A 404 8.43 -27.34 -13.57
CA GLY A 404 8.33 -25.96 -14.03
C GLY A 404 9.63 -25.15 -13.90
N ASP A 405 10.75 -25.80 -13.52
CA ASP A 405 12.06 -25.19 -13.38
C ASP A 405 13.01 -25.67 -14.49
N ILE A 406 13.72 -24.73 -15.11
CA ILE A 406 14.69 -24.98 -16.18
C ILE A 406 16.07 -25.18 -15.55
N VAL A 407 16.71 -26.29 -15.92
CA VAL A 407 18.04 -26.69 -15.46
C VAL A 407 18.91 -27.13 -16.64
N ARG A 408 20.19 -27.28 -16.40
CA ARG A 408 21.18 -27.82 -17.36
C ARG A 408 22.05 -28.85 -16.65
N ALA A 409 22.30 -29.99 -17.29
CA ALA A 409 23.33 -30.94 -16.84
C ALA A 409 24.70 -30.56 -17.43
N ASP A 410 25.79 -30.87 -16.71
CA ASP A 410 27.12 -30.99 -17.32
C ASP A 410 27.43 -32.44 -17.77
N ALA A 411 28.58 -32.64 -18.40
CA ALA A 411 29.05 -33.95 -18.88
C ALA A 411 29.33 -34.97 -17.76
N HIS A 412 29.21 -34.57 -16.48
CA HIS A 412 29.29 -35.44 -15.32
C HIS A 412 27.94 -35.55 -14.59
N GLY A 413 26.84 -35.13 -15.21
CA GLY A 413 25.48 -35.24 -14.68
C GLY A 413 25.17 -34.32 -13.49
N TRP A 414 26.03 -33.36 -13.17
CA TRP A 414 25.70 -32.34 -12.16
C TRP A 414 24.70 -31.35 -12.75
N LEU A 415 23.64 -31.07 -12.02
CA LEU A 415 22.58 -30.18 -12.45
C LEU A 415 22.82 -28.76 -11.96
N TYR A 416 22.54 -27.77 -12.80
CA TYR A 416 22.62 -26.35 -12.49
C TYR A 416 21.24 -25.72 -12.73
N PHE A 417 20.73 -25.00 -11.73
CA PHE A 417 19.46 -24.28 -11.87
C PHE A 417 19.68 -23.02 -12.71
N GLU A 418 18.95 -22.89 -13.82
CA GLU A 418 19.04 -21.73 -14.70
C GLU A 418 17.95 -20.70 -14.35
N HIS A 419 16.67 -21.10 -14.41
CA HIS A 419 15.54 -20.24 -14.02
C HIS A 419 14.21 -21.02 -13.95
N ARG A 420 13.24 -20.53 -13.18
CA ARG A 420 11.85 -21.01 -13.30
C ARG A 420 11.25 -20.60 -14.65
N ARG A 421 10.53 -21.49 -15.33
CA ARG A 421 9.93 -21.25 -16.66
C ARG A 421 9.10 -19.95 -16.63
N GLY A 422 9.36 -19.05 -17.60
CA GLY A 422 8.74 -17.71 -17.66
C GLY A 422 9.28 -16.65 -16.68
N HIS A 423 10.23 -16.98 -15.80
CA HIS A 423 10.74 -16.05 -14.78
C HIS A 423 12.20 -15.60 -14.95
N GLY A 424 12.96 -16.13 -15.92
CA GLY A 424 14.33 -15.70 -16.21
C GLY A 424 14.46 -14.19 -16.48
N ILE A 425 15.64 -13.64 -16.18
CA ILE A 425 15.99 -12.24 -16.49
C ILE A 425 16.82 -12.24 -17.76
N ARG A 426 16.18 -12.04 -18.92
CA ARG A 426 16.88 -11.84 -20.18
C ARG A 426 17.15 -10.35 -20.40
N ARG A 427 18.38 -9.96 -20.77
CA ARG A 427 18.74 -8.59 -21.14
C ARG A 427 19.75 -8.57 -22.27
N ASN A 428 19.46 -7.81 -23.32
CA ASN A 428 20.22 -7.68 -24.56
C ASN A 428 20.47 -9.06 -25.21
N GLY A 429 19.50 -9.98 -25.10
CA GLY A 429 19.61 -11.35 -25.58
C GLY A 429 20.24 -12.35 -24.60
N GLU A 430 21.05 -11.90 -23.64
CA GLU A 430 21.73 -12.73 -22.63
C GLU A 430 20.84 -13.00 -21.40
N PHE A 431 21.09 -14.09 -20.66
CA PHE A 431 20.48 -14.29 -19.33
C PHE A 431 21.38 -13.72 -18.23
N ILE A 432 20.78 -12.99 -17.29
CA ILE A 432 21.47 -12.30 -16.19
C ILE A 432 21.35 -13.10 -14.89
N ASP A 433 22.48 -13.56 -14.37
CA ASP A 433 22.59 -14.11 -13.02
C ASP A 433 22.37 -13.01 -11.94
N PRO A 434 21.34 -13.11 -11.09
CA PRO A 434 21.14 -12.18 -9.98
C PRO A 434 22.24 -12.27 -8.90
N ALA A 435 22.82 -13.46 -8.68
CA ALA A 435 23.68 -13.76 -7.54
C ALA A 435 25.01 -12.99 -7.56
N GLN A 436 25.65 -12.87 -8.73
CA GLN A 436 26.84 -12.02 -8.91
C GLN A 436 26.58 -10.56 -8.52
N ILE A 437 25.40 -10.04 -8.86
CA ILE A 437 25.01 -8.66 -8.58
C ILE A 437 24.67 -8.49 -7.10
N GLU A 438 23.94 -9.44 -6.51
CA GLU A 438 23.66 -9.46 -5.06
C GLU A 438 24.95 -9.51 -4.24
N LYS A 439 25.92 -10.36 -4.60
CA LYS A 439 27.24 -10.37 -3.95
C LYS A 439 27.97 -9.04 -4.09
N ALA A 440 28.08 -8.51 -5.31
CA ALA A 440 28.82 -7.26 -5.55
C ALA A 440 28.24 -6.06 -4.76
N ILE A 441 26.95 -6.13 -4.40
CA ILE A 441 26.28 -5.19 -3.50
C ILE A 441 26.52 -5.55 -2.02
N ALA A 442 26.44 -6.82 -1.62
CA ALA A 442 26.71 -7.29 -0.25
C ALA A 442 28.14 -6.96 0.20
N ASP A 443 29.13 -7.28 -0.63
CA ASP A 443 30.57 -7.02 -0.45
C ASP A 443 30.91 -5.52 -0.23
N THR A 444 29.97 -4.60 -0.45
CA THR A 444 30.19 -3.17 -0.13
C THR A 444 30.29 -2.91 1.36
N GLY A 445 29.72 -3.78 2.21
CA GLY A 445 29.57 -3.52 3.65
C GLY A 445 28.65 -2.33 3.97
N LEU A 446 27.84 -1.86 3.01
CA LEU A 446 26.92 -0.72 3.17
C LEU A 446 25.44 -1.13 3.24
N VAL A 447 25.11 -2.40 2.98
CA VAL A 447 23.74 -2.93 2.98
C VAL A 447 23.55 -4.03 4.02
N ARG A 448 22.36 -4.10 4.60
CA ARG A 448 21.90 -5.22 5.44
C ARG A 448 21.28 -6.34 4.58
N ASP A 449 20.90 -6.05 3.35
CA ASP A 449 20.14 -6.98 2.50
C ASP A 449 20.17 -6.48 1.04
N ALA A 450 20.13 -7.41 0.08
CA ALA A 450 20.09 -7.13 -1.36
C ALA A 450 19.27 -8.20 -2.08
N PHE A 451 18.46 -7.79 -3.06
CA PHE A 451 17.67 -8.70 -3.89
C PHE A 451 17.53 -8.17 -5.32
N VAL A 452 17.88 -8.97 -6.32
CA VAL A 452 17.93 -8.59 -7.73
C VAL A 452 16.81 -9.26 -8.53
N PHE A 453 16.12 -8.50 -9.37
CA PHE A 453 14.97 -8.96 -10.14
C PHE A 453 14.82 -8.20 -11.47
N GLY A 454 14.19 -8.84 -12.44
CA GLY A 454 13.87 -8.21 -13.74
C GLY A 454 12.49 -7.55 -13.71
N THR A 455 12.41 -6.25 -14.01
CA THR A 455 11.15 -5.62 -14.44
C THR A 455 11.00 -5.73 -15.96
N ALA A 456 9.79 -5.57 -16.52
CA ALA A 456 9.65 -5.51 -17.99
C ALA A 456 10.55 -4.39 -18.55
N ALA A 457 11.27 -4.66 -19.64
CA ALA A 457 12.23 -3.69 -20.19
C ALA A 457 11.54 -2.43 -20.72
N ALA A 458 12.14 -1.27 -20.46
CA ALA A 458 11.69 0.02 -20.99
C ALA A 458 11.73 0.12 -22.53
N SER A 459 12.41 -0.81 -23.22
CA SER A 459 12.36 -0.98 -24.67
C SER A 459 11.08 -1.64 -25.19
N GLY A 460 10.26 -2.24 -24.31
CA GLY A 460 9.05 -3.00 -24.69
C GLY A 460 9.32 -4.33 -25.40
N ALA A 461 10.58 -4.72 -25.60
CA ALA A 461 10.95 -5.91 -26.35
C ALA A 461 10.43 -7.21 -25.67
N PRO A 462 9.83 -8.17 -26.42
CA PRO A 462 9.36 -9.43 -25.86
C PRO A 462 10.47 -10.24 -25.17
N GLY A 463 10.16 -10.79 -23.98
CA GLY A 463 11.10 -11.56 -23.16
C GLY A 463 12.14 -10.74 -22.38
N GLU A 464 12.47 -9.52 -22.84
CA GLU A 464 13.50 -8.66 -22.26
C GLU A 464 13.09 -7.99 -20.93
N ARG A 465 14.06 -7.80 -20.05
CA ARG A 465 13.87 -7.23 -18.71
C ARG A 465 14.93 -6.20 -18.33
N ASP A 466 14.51 -5.14 -17.65
CA ASP A 466 15.43 -4.23 -16.94
C ASP A 466 15.87 -4.87 -15.63
N VAL A 467 17.18 -4.97 -15.42
CA VAL A 467 17.77 -5.50 -14.18
C VAL A 467 17.66 -4.45 -13.06
N VAL A 468 16.97 -4.79 -11.98
CA VAL A 468 16.70 -3.90 -10.83
C VAL A 468 17.13 -4.56 -9.52
N ALA A 469 17.81 -3.81 -8.65
CA ALA A 469 18.26 -4.28 -7.34
C ALA A 469 17.56 -3.54 -6.17
N ALA A 470 16.75 -4.25 -5.39
CA ALA A 470 16.23 -3.73 -4.13
C ALA A 470 17.28 -3.92 -3.02
N VAL A 471 17.67 -2.85 -2.32
CA VAL A 471 18.71 -2.90 -1.27
C VAL A 471 18.24 -2.30 0.04
N VAL A 472 18.61 -2.90 1.18
CA VAL A 472 18.32 -2.36 2.51
C VAL A 472 19.61 -1.72 3.06
N PRO A 473 19.72 -0.39 3.17
CA PRO A 473 20.97 0.25 3.62
C PRO A 473 21.22 0.06 5.13
N ILE A 474 22.49 0.05 5.54
CA ILE A 474 22.87 0.01 6.97
C ILE A 474 22.56 1.33 7.68
N ALA A 475 22.79 2.46 7.00
CA ALA A 475 22.65 3.83 7.49
C ALA A 475 21.89 4.72 6.47
N PRO A 476 21.24 5.83 6.91
CA PRO A 476 20.41 6.67 6.04
C PRO A 476 21.18 7.49 4.99
N THR A 477 22.52 7.55 5.07
CA THR A 477 23.41 8.32 4.19
C THR A 477 23.74 7.63 2.85
N TRP A 478 23.07 6.53 2.51
CA TRP A 478 23.40 5.67 1.38
C TRP A 478 23.03 6.29 0.01
N THR A 479 24.00 6.53 -0.86
CA THR A 479 23.78 7.20 -2.17
C THR A 479 24.05 6.31 -3.39
N PHE A 480 23.30 6.53 -4.47
CA PHE A 480 23.34 5.75 -5.71
C PHE A 480 24.71 5.72 -6.41
N ARG A 481 25.47 6.84 -6.35
CA ARG A 481 26.80 6.94 -6.97
C ARG A 481 27.83 6.02 -6.32
N CYS A 482 27.66 5.63 -5.06
CA CYS A 482 28.53 4.64 -4.42
C CYS A 482 28.34 3.23 -5.03
N SER A 483 27.09 2.77 -5.18
CA SER A 483 26.80 1.42 -5.71
C SER A 483 27.41 1.15 -7.08
N MET A 484 27.17 2.01 -8.07
CA MET A 484 27.61 1.74 -9.44
C MET A 484 29.13 1.77 -9.58
N ARG A 485 29.84 2.66 -8.87
CA ARG A 485 31.31 2.74 -8.93
C ARG A 485 32.01 1.53 -8.30
N VAL A 486 31.40 0.83 -7.34
CA VAL A 486 31.96 -0.40 -6.76
C VAL A 486 31.62 -1.60 -7.64
N CYS A 487 30.36 -1.77 -8.06
CA CYS A 487 29.94 -2.87 -8.93
C CYS A 487 30.72 -2.87 -10.26
N ALA A 488 30.84 -1.70 -10.91
CA ALA A 488 31.55 -1.55 -12.19
C ALA A 488 33.06 -1.80 -12.13
N ARG A 489 33.66 -1.84 -10.92
CA ARG A 489 35.08 -2.21 -10.74
C ARG A 489 35.29 -3.70 -10.52
N ARG A 490 34.27 -4.45 -10.07
CA ARG A 490 34.35 -5.89 -9.78
C ARG A 490 33.76 -6.77 -10.88
N CYS A 491 32.56 -6.48 -11.38
CA CYS A 491 31.88 -7.34 -12.37
C CYS A 491 32.23 -6.92 -13.81
N ARG A 492 33.37 -7.37 -14.34
CA ARG A 492 33.85 -6.97 -15.69
C ARG A 492 33.14 -7.62 -16.90
N ARG A 493 32.14 -8.49 -16.68
CA ARG A 493 31.55 -9.35 -17.74
C ARG A 493 30.02 -9.42 -17.77
N THR A 494 29.30 -8.70 -16.90
CA THR A 494 27.85 -8.88 -16.70
C THR A 494 27.12 -7.55 -16.89
N PRO A 495 26.03 -7.47 -17.69
CA PRO A 495 25.23 -6.26 -17.82
C PRO A 495 24.74 -5.71 -16.48
N PHE A 496 25.09 -4.46 -16.17
CA PHE A 496 24.79 -3.85 -14.87
C PHE A 496 23.29 -3.58 -14.68
N PRO A 497 22.82 -3.52 -13.41
CA PRO A 497 21.49 -3.03 -13.11
C PRO A 497 21.24 -1.67 -13.75
N GLY A 498 20.10 -1.54 -14.45
CA GLY A 498 19.52 -0.24 -14.79
C GLY A 498 19.31 0.61 -13.53
N GLY A 499 19.15 -0.06 -12.38
CA GLY A 499 19.86 0.35 -11.17
C GLY A 499 19.37 -0.30 -9.89
N CYS A 500 19.82 0.21 -8.74
CA CYS A 500 19.30 -0.16 -7.42
C CYS A 500 18.38 0.94 -6.85
N TRP A 501 17.37 0.59 -6.04
CA TRP A 501 16.64 1.54 -5.17
C TRP A 501 16.66 1.06 -3.70
N PRO A 502 16.51 1.96 -2.71
CA PRO A 502 16.55 1.59 -1.29
C PRO A 502 15.17 1.12 -0.81
N SER A 503 15.16 0.13 0.08
CA SER A 503 13.96 -0.37 0.77
C SER A 503 14.22 -0.46 2.28
N LYS A 504 13.14 -0.49 3.07
CA LYS A 504 13.22 -0.80 4.52
C LYS A 504 13.34 -2.31 4.80
N ARG A 505 12.98 -3.18 3.84
CA ARG A 505 13.06 -4.66 3.90
C ARG A 505 13.20 -5.28 2.50
N SER A 506 13.89 -6.40 2.36
CA SER A 506 13.94 -7.18 1.11
C SER A 506 12.59 -7.84 0.76
N PRO A 507 12.31 -8.13 -0.53
CA PRO A 507 11.18 -8.95 -0.92
C PRO A 507 11.37 -10.42 -0.51
N ARG A 508 10.71 -10.85 0.57
CA ARG A 508 10.67 -12.28 0.94
C ARG A 508 9.93 -13.11 -0.13
N PRO A 509 10.25 -14.41 -0.34
CA PRO A 509 9.70 -15.23 -1.43
C PRO A 509 8.17 -15.18 -1.61
N ARG A 510 7.40 -15.10 -0.51
CA ARG A 510 5.93 -14.96 -0.49
C ARG A 510 5.36 -13.65 -1.10
N ARG A 511 6.18 -12.70 -1.60
CA ARG A 511 5.72 -11.43 -2.22
C ARG A 511 6.53 -11.01 -3.46
N LYS A 512 6.53 -11.83 -4.52
CA LYS A 512 7.09 -11.44 -5.83
C LYS A 512 6.16 -10.58 -6.71
N SER A 513 4.83 -10.60 -6.48
CA SER A 513 3.84 -9.90 -7.32
C SER A 513 3.66 -8.40 -7.04
N ARG A 514 4.11 -7.88 -5.89
CA ARG A 514 3.74 -6.52 -5.41
C ARG A 514 4.93 -5.57 -5.20
N TRP A 515 5.87 -5.55 -6.15
CA TRP A 515 6.96 -4.56 -6.24
C TRP A 515 7.25 -4.12 -7.69
N ARG A 516 6.45 -3.19 -8.21
CA ARG A 516 6.86 -2.25 -9.26
C ARG A 516 6.62 -0.84 -8.71
N GLY A 517 7.51 0.11 -8.99
CA GLY A 517 7.30 1.52 -8.61
C GLY A 517 7.96 2.03 -7.32
N PHE A 518 9.05 1.40 -6.83
CA PHE A 518 10.02 2.16 -6.03
C PHE A 518 11.37 2.28 -6.73
N TRP A 519 11.62 3.58 -7.08
CA TRP A 519 13.37 5.45 -8.35
C TRP A 519 13.57 7.02 -8.00
N ARG A 520 14.75 7.56 -7.64
CA ARG A 520 15.70 7.31 -6.53
C ARG A 520 16.52 8.63 -6.34
N ASN A 521 17.70 8.52 -5.70
CA ASN A 521 18.81 9.51 -5.63
C ASN A 521 18.55 10.73 -4.70
N GLY A 522 19.56 11.37 -4.11
CA GLY A 522 20.98 10.98 -3.96
C GLY A 522 21.90 12.15 -3.53
N CYS A 523 22.58 12.05 -2.38
CA CYS A 523 23.24 13.19 -1.69
C CYS A 523 24.66 13.57 -2.16
N ALA A 524 25.06 14.82 -1.84
CA ALA A 524 26.43 15.34 -1.71
C ALA A 524 26.39 16.74 -1.01
N THR A 525 27.39 17.29 -0.29
CA THR A 525 28.54 16.75 0.48
C THR A 525 29.13 17.86 1.39
N GLY A 526 29.38 17.60 2.68
CA GLY A 526 30.13 18.48 3.60
C GLY A 526 29.26 19.40 4.48
N ARG A 527 29.73 19.93 5.63
CA ARG A 527 31.01 19.75 6.37
C ARG A 527 30.76 19.58 7.89
N SER A 528 31.81 19.27 8.65
CA SER A 528 31.79 18.85 10.07
C SER A 528 31.89 19.99 11.11
N ARG A 529 31.31 19.80 12.30
CA ARG A 529 32.03 19.71 13.62
C ARG A 529 31.06 19.36 14.79
N PRO A 530 31.55 18.87 15.95
CA PRO A 530 30.72 18.34 17.05
C PRO A 530 30.59 19.28 18.27
N CYS A 531 29.55 19.10 19.10
CA CYS A 531 29.55 19.51 20.51
C CYS A 531 28.60 18.65 21.37
N SER A 532 28.55 18.88 22.69
CA SER A 532 28.38 17.83 23.72
C SER A 532 27.17 17.94 24.68
N ARG A 533 26.93 16.84 25.42
CA ARG A 533 26.26 16.72 26.75
C ARG A 533 24.71 16.62 26.85
N ARG A 534 24.29 15.98 27.95
CA ARG A 534 22.92 15.73 28.49
C ARG A 534 22.58 16.83 29.56
N PRO A 535 21.44 16.84 30.32
CA PRO A 535 20.31 15.89 30.41
C PRO A 535 18.87 16.47 30.52
N GLN A 536 17.93 15.54 30.74
CA GLN A 536 16.55 15.61 31.33
C GLN A 536 16.41 16.40 32.66
N PRO A 537 15.21 16.50 33.31
CA PRO A 537 13.80 16.30 32.86
C PRO A 537 12.81 17.39 33.39
N ARG A 538 11.49 17.23 33.18
CA ARG A 538 10.47 17.24 34.28
C ARG A 538 9.06 16.80 33.84
N HIS A 539 8.23 16.41 34.82
CA HIS A 539 6.82 16.00 34.68
C HIS A 539 5.87 17.19 34.95
N THR A 540 4.64 17.10 34.43
CA THR A 540 3.43 17.33 35.25
C THR A 540 2.23 16.55 34.71
N THR A 541 1.41 16.03 35.62
CA THR A 541 0.13 15.36 35.37
C THR A 541 -1.04 16.26 35.75
N TRP A 542 -2.15 16.20 35.01
CA TRP A 542 -3.50 16.53 35.50
C TRP A 542 -4.50 15.52 34.92
N ALA A 543 -5.61 15.29 35.62
CA ALA A 543 -6.55 14.20 35.34
C ALA A 543 -8.00 14.56 35.73
N GLN A 544 -8.96 13.76 35.25
CA GLN A 544 -10.41 13.79 35.57
C GLN A 544 -11.13 15.09 35.08
N ALA A 545 -12.43 15.12 34.79
CA ALA A 545 -13.48 14.08 34.63
C ALA A 545 -14.27 14.41 33.32
N ALA A 546 -15.29 13.70 32.84
CA ALA A 546 -16.37 12.98 33.52
C ALA A 546 -16.96 11.83 32.68
N ALA A 547 -17.75 10.97 33.32
CA ALA A 547 -18.44 9.86 32.67
C ALA A 547 -19.95 10.15 32.55
N GLY A 548 -20.55 9.74 31.42
CA GLY A 548 -22.00 9.72 31.21
C GLY A 548 -22.44 8.39 30.63
N ARG A 549 -23.21 7.60 31.39
CA ARG A 549 -23.83 6.36 30.92
C ARG A 549 -25.22 6.67 30.35
N PHE A 550 -25.63 6.00 29.28
CA PHE A 550 -27.00 5.54 29.09
C PHE A 550 -27.02 4.25 28.24
N SER A 551 -28.06 3.43 28.43
CA SER A 551 -28.25 2.11 27.80
C SER A 551 -29.63 2.04 27.12
N PRO A 552 -29.91 1.04 26.26
CA PRO A 552 -30.96 1.13 25.24
C PRO A 552 -32.31 0.47 25.60
N ALA A 553 -33.34 0.85 24.84
CA ALA A 553 -34.56 0.07 24.53
C ALA A 553 -34.82 0.23 23.01
N GLN A 554 -35.29 -0.70 22.17
CA GLN A 554 -36.06 -1.96 22.21
C GLN A 554 -37.46 -1.82 21.57
N SER A 555 -37.69 -2.58 20.49
CA SER A 555 -38.99 -2.88 19.84
C SER A 555 -39.73 -1.69 19.16
N THR A 556 -40.72 -1.85 18.25
CA THR A 556 -41.56 -3.01 17.83
C THR A 556 -41.66 -3.18 16.29
N THR A 557 -42.52 -4.08 15.80
CA THR A 557 -42.60 -4.56 14.40
C THR A 557 -44.04 -4.64 13.85
N THR A 558 -44.28 -4.13 12.63
CA THR A 558 -45.42 -4.42 11.72
C THR A 558 -45.01 -3.94 10.30
N LYS A 559 -45.09 -4.72 9.19
CA LYS A 559 -46.22 -5.33 8.45
C LYS A 559 -47.20 -4.34 7.79
N GLU A 560 -47.17 -4.32 6.44
CA GLU A 560 -48.29 -4.56 5.47
C GLU A 560 -49.60 -3.71 5.59
N THR A 561 -50.33 -3.28 4.54
CA THR A 561 -50.41 -3.65 3.09
C THR A 561 -51.26 -2.63 2.28
N PHE A 562 -51.24 -2.71 0.92
CA PHE A 562 -52.27 -2.20 -0.05
C PHE A 562 -52.49 -0.65 -0.15
N MET A 563 -53.00 -0.06 -1.26
CA MET A 563 -52.95 -0.39 -2.71
C MET A 563 -53.48 0.80 -3.56
N HIS A 564 -52.90 1.04 -4.76
CA HIS A 564 -53.45 1.81 -5.91
C HIS A 564 -53.89 3.28 -5.65
N ASN A 565 -53.93 4.22 -6.61
CA ASN A 565 -53.79 4.25 -8.07
C ASN A 565 -53.12 5.62 -8.46
N HIS A 566 -52.73 6.00 -9.67
CA HIS A 566 -52.86 5.45 -11.03
C HIS A 566 -51.64 5.85 -11.91
N GLY A 567 -51.72 5.65 -13.24
CA GLY A 567 -50.71 6.10 -14.21
C GLY A 567 -50.80 7.60 -14.59
N ARG A 568 -49.99 8.17 -15.49
CA ARG A 568 -49.00 7.71 -16.51
C ARG A 568 -48.08 8.95 -16.78
N LYS A 569 -46.83 8.93 -17.28
CA LYS A 569 -46.13 8.12 -18.32
C LYS A 569 -44.61 8.48 -18.31
N LEU A 570 -43.78 7.81 -19.14
CA LEU A 570 -42.33 8.01 -19.41
C LEU A 570 -41.31 7.50 -18.35
N PHE A 571 -40.08 7.22 -18.84
CA PHE A 571 -38.87 6.72 -18.15
C PHE A 571 -38.76 5.24 -17.75
N LEU A 572 -38.74 4.36 -18.76
CA LEU A 572 -37.79 3.24 -18.99
C LEU A 572 -37.93 2.86 -20.50
N PRO A 573 -36.92 2.31 -21.22
CA PRO A 573 -35.93 1.33 -20.75
C PRO A 573 -34.45 1.65 -21.04
N ILE A 574 -33.57 1.38 -20.07
CA ILE A 574 -32.10 1.19 -20.27
C ILE A 574 -31.61 -0.12 -19.62
N SER A 575 -32.52 -0.92 -19.03
CA SER A 575 -32.19 -1.98 -18.06
C SER A 575 -32.10 -3.41 -18.64
N LEU A 576 -32.08 -3.59 -19.96
CA LEU A 576 -31.89 -4.91 -20.62
C LEU A 576 -30.98 -4.78 -21.86
N ALA A 577 -29.66 -4.78 -21.65
CA ALA A 577 -28.66 -4.79 -22.74
C ALA A 577 -27.28 -5.37 -22.34
N SER A 578 -27.17 -6.08 -21.21
CA SER A 578 -25.89 -6.41 -20.57
C SER A 578 -25.76 -7.88 -20.12
N LEU A 579 -26.54 -8.78 -20.73
CA LEU A 579 -26.38 -10.23 -20.60
C LEU A 579 -26.11 -10.84 -21.98
N PHE A 580 -25.25 -11.85 -22.01
CA PHE A 580 -24.67 -12.50 -23.21
C PHE A 580 -23.69 -11.65 -24.04
N ILE A 581 -22.41 -11.74 -23.69
CA ILE A 581 -21.35 -12.33 -24.53
C ILE A 581 -20.15 -12.67 -23.63
N GLY A 582 -19.65 -13.90 -23.72
CA GLY A 582 -18.28 -14.28 -23.32
C GLY A 582 -17.44 -14.44 -24.60
N PRO A 583 -16.10 -14.29 -24.54
CA PRO A 583 -15.30 -15.12 -23.63
C PRO A 583 -14.21 -14.40 -22.81
N SER A 584 -14.11 -14.77 -21.53
CA SER A 584 -12.87 -14.84 -20.72
C SER A 584 -11.76 -13.78 -20.90
N SER A 585 -12.10 -12.49 -20.96
CA SER A 585 -11.16 -11.40 -20.68
C SER A 585 -10.83 -11.34 -19.19
N TRP A 586 -9.59 -11.64 -18.81
CA TRP A 586 -9.14 -11.59 -17.40
C TRP A 586 -8.93 -10.14 -16.93
N ALA A 587 -9.94 -9.58 -16.28
CA ALA A 587 -9.95 -8.23 -15.73
C ALA A 587 -8.76 -7.97 -14.77
N GLN A 588 -7.86 -7.05 -15.15
CA GLN A 588 -6.69 -6.73 -14.33
C GLN A 588 -6.96 -5.57 -13.35
N SER A 589 -7.70 -5.86 -12.28
CA SER A 589 -8.07 -4.86 -11.27
C SER A 589 -6.87 -4.42 -10.40
N SER A 590 -6.75 -3.12 -10.19
CA SER A 590 -5.60 -2.48 -9.51
C SER A 590 -6.06 -1.40 -8.53
N VAL A 591 -5.35 -1.25 -7.41
CA VAL A 591 -5.60 -0.20 -6.40
C VAL A 591 -4.28 0.45 -6.01
N THR A 592 -4.23 1.78 -6.15
CA THR A 592 -3.07 2.64 -5.89
C THR A 592 -3.35 3.59 -4.74
N LEU A 593 -2.56 3.49 -3.67
CA LEU A 593 -2.41 4.56 -2.67
C LEU A 593 -1.40 5.58 -3.21
N PHE A 594 -1.69 6.87 -3.09
CA PHE A 594 -0.81 7.97 -3.47
C PHE A 594 -0.95 9.15 -2.49
N GLY A 595 0.01 10.06 -2.46
CA GLY A 595 -0.14 11.28 -1.68
C GLY A 595 0.98 12.30 -1.82
N VAL A 596 0.74 13.46 -1.22
CA VAL A 596 1.69 14.57 -1.11
C VAL A 596 1.70 15.06 0.33
N ILE A 597 2.90 15.19 0.90
CA ILE A 597 3.15 15.95 2.12
C ILE A 597 3.98 17.16 1.69
N ASP A 598 3.48 18.36 1.93
CA ASP A 598 4.17 19.60 1.64
C ASP A 598 4.08 20.52 2.86
N ILE A 599 5.23 20.91 3.41
CA ILE A 599 5.34 21.72 4.62
C ILE A 599 6.31 22.85 4.35
N SER A 600 5.88 24.08 4.62
CA SER A 600 6.70 25.30 4.52
C SER A 600 6.77 26.06 5.85
N VAL A 601 7.86 26.79 6.01
CA VAL A 601 7.88 28.00 6.85
C VAL A 601 7.40 29.14 5.96
N SER A 602 6.32 29.79 6.37
CA SER A 602 5.67 30.85 5.60
C SER A 602 5.56 32.13 6.42
N HIS A 603 5.97 33.25 5.82
CA HIS A 603 5.76 34.59 6.35
C HIS A 603 4.70 35.33 5.52
N TYR A 604 3.68 35.82 6.20
CA TYR A 604 2.53 36.51 5.63
C TYR A 604 2.47 37.94 6.16
N GLN A 605 2.37 38.93 5.27
CA GLN A 605 2.24 40.34 5.63
C GLN A 605 1.11 41.01 4.85
N THR A 606 0.25 41.75 5.54
CA THR A 606 -0.74 42.67 4.96
C THR A 606 -0.38 44.11 5.32
N LYS A 607 -0.75 45.05 4.45
CA LYS A 607 -0.69 46.49 4.72
C LYS A 607 -2.02 47.13 4.36
N SER A 608 -2.65 47.80 5.32
CA SER A 608 -3.76 48.72 5.11
C SER A 608 -3.26 50.17 5.13
N VAL A 609 -3.91 51.07 4.38
CA VAL A 609 -3.70 52.53 4.46
C VAL A 609 -4.96 53.21 4.97
N LEU A 610 -4.79 54.37 5.58
CA LEU A 610 -5.91 55.19 6.04
C LEU A 610 -6.72 55.69 4.84
N SER A 611 -8.05 55.60 4.88
CA SER A 611 -8.91 56.11 3.82
C SER A 611 -8.89 57.64 3.81
N ALA A 612 -8.79 58.24 2.62
CA ALA A 612 -9.00 59.68 2.48
C ALA A 612 -10.45 60.00 2.86
N GLY A 613 -10.65 60.91 3.83
CA GLY A 613 -11.97 61.24 4.37
C GLY A 613 -12.00 61.57 5.87
N LEU A 614 -10.96 61.26 6.65
CA LEU A 614 -10.84 61.79 8.01
C LEU A 614 -10.48 63.28 7.99
N PRO A 615 -11.12 64.12 8.83
CA PRO A 615 -10.76 65.53 8.96
C PRO A 615 -9.33 65.75 9.47
N TRP A 616 -8.72 66.87 9.10
CA TRP A 616 -7.35 67.24 9.48
C TRP A 616 -7.13 67.37 11.00
N TRP A 617 -8.19 67.53 11.78
CA TRP A 617 -8.17 67.59 13.25
C TRP A 617 -8.30 66.22 13.93
N SER A 618 -8.49 65.13 13.20
CA SER A 618 -8.69 63.79 13.77
C SER A 618 -7.37 63.21 14.34
N PRO A 619 -7.25 62.97 15.65
CA PRO A 619 -5.98 62.62 16.27
C PRO A 619 -5.64 61.11 16.18
N ALA A 620 -4.34 60.82 16.21
CA ALA A 620 -3.73 59.53 16.57
C ALA A 620 -3.98 58.30 15.67
N ALA A 621 -4.57 58.41 14.47
CA ALA A 621 -4.63 57.30 13.51
C ALA A 621 -3.34 57.19 12.65
N PRO A 622 -2.58 56.07 12.68
CA PRO A 622 -1.43 55.88 11.79
C PRO A 622 -1.80 55.90 10.31
N ALA A 623 -1.03 56.61 9.47
CA ALA A 623 -1.30 56.69 8.02
C ALA A 623 -1.32 55.32 7.30
N SER A 624 -0.67 54.31 7.88
CA SER A 624 -0.82 52.91 7.44
C SER A 624 -0.51 51.92 8.55
N ILE A 625 -1.27 50.82 8.61
CA ILE A 625 -1.03 49.69 9.51
C ILE A 625 -0.46 48.53 8.69
N SER A 626 0.55 47.84 9.23
CA SER A 626 1.00 46.55 8.69
C SER A 626 0.79 45.46 9.74
N GLN A 627 0.24 44.31 9.34
CA GLN A 627 0.09 43.13 10.18
C GLN A 627 0.83 41.97 9.52
N GLY A 628 1.40 41.07 10.32
CA GLY A 628 2.10 39.92 9.77
C GLY A 628 2.41 38.83 10.78
N ALA A 629 2.66 37.63 10.27
CA ALA A 629 2.97 36.45 11.06
C ALA A 629 3.88 35.49 10.28
N THR A 630 4.80 34.84 10.99
CA THR A 630 5.57 33.69 10.49
C THR A 630 5.03 32.43 11.16
N LYS A 631 4.75 31.38 10.39
CA LYS A 631 4.23 30.10 10.89
C LYS A 631 4.60 28.94 9.97
N LEU A 632 4.34 27.72 10.42
CA LEU A 632 4.25 26.57 9.51
C LEU A 632 2.97 26.68 8.66
N ALA A 633 3.03 26.17 7.44
CA ALA A 633 1.87 26.04 6.57
C ALA A 633 1.95 24.76 5.73
N SER A 634 0.85 24.01 5.68
CA SER A 634 0.68 22.89 4.77
C SER A 634 0.40 23.34 3.32
N GLY A 635 1.03 22.69 2.34
CA GLY A 635 0.59 22.71 0.94
C GLY A 635 1.03 23.88 0.05
N ALA A 636 2.08 24.64 0.41
CA ALA A 636 2.40 25.91 -0.25
C ALA A 636 3.03 25.83 -1.66
N HIS A 637 3.49 24.66 -2.12
CA HIS A 637 3.90 24.43 -3.52
C HIS A 637 3.02 23.39 -4.22
N THR A 638 2.43 22.45 -3.48
CA THR A 638 1.44 21.48 -3.98
C THR A 638 0.54 21.07 -2.82
N PRO A 639 -0.79 20.98 -2.99
CA PRO A 639 -1.68 20.69 -1.87
C PRO A 639 -1.32 19.37 -1.16
N SER A 640 -1.14 19.40 0.16
CA SER A 640 -0.99 18.19 0.97
C SER A 640 -2.29 17.37 0.91
N LEU A 641 -2.16 16.10 0.52
CA LEU A 641 -3.30 15.20 0.33
C LEU A 641 -2.90 13.74 0.49
N LEU A 642 -3.87 12.90 0.85
CA LEU A 642 -3.78 11.45 0.82
C LEU A 642 -4.90 10.92 -0.08
N GLY A 643 -4.59 10.03 -1.02
CA GLY A 643 -5.57 9.54 -1.98
C GLY A 643 -5.46 8.05 -2.28
N ILE A 644 -6.59 7.45 -2.64
CA ILE A 644 -6.72 6.07 -3.09
C ILE A 644 -7.49 6.08 -4.39
N ARG A 645 -6.96 5.43 -5.42
CA ARG A 645 -7.66 5.21 -6.69
C ARG A 645 -7.63 3.74 -7.08
N GLY A 646 -8.73 3.26 -7.63
CA GLY A 646 -8.84 1.93 -8.23
C GLY A 646 -9.16 2.02 -9.71
N GLN A 647 -8.71 1.03 -10.48
CA GLN A 647 -9.11 0.82 -11.87
C GLN A 647 -9.21 -0.66 -12.17
N GLU A 648 -10.28 -1.04 -12.84
CA GLU A 648 -10.66 -2.40 -13.24
C GLU A 648 -10.88 -2.42 -14.76
N ASP A 649 -10.12 -3.25 -15.45
CA ASP A 649 -10.28 -3.49 -16.89
C ASP A 649 -11.50 -4.40 -17.10
N LEU A 650 -12.52 -3.90 -17.81
CA LEU A 650 -13.77 -4.63 -18.07
C LEU A 650 -13.72 -5.43 -19.37
N GLY A 651 -12.58 -5.44 -20.07
CA GLY A 651 -12.46 -5.98 -21.43
C GLY A 651 -13.01 -5.03 -22.49
N GLY A 652 -12.77 -5.35 -23.76
CA GLY A 652 -13.24 -4.53 -24.90
C GLY A 652 -12.69 -3.10 -24.95
N GLY A 653 -11.65 -2.78 -24.17
CA GLY A 653 -11.15 -1.42 -23.99
C GLY A 653 -11.97 -0.55 -23.04
N LEU A 654 -12.94 -1.13 -22.32
CA LEU A 654 -13.67 -0.49 -21.23
C LEU A 654 -12.93 -0.64 -19.90
N ALA A 655 -13.04 0.34 -19.02
CA ALA A 655 -12.54 0.23 -17.65
C ALA A 655 -13.40 1.02 -16.65
N ALA A 656 -13.75 0.38 -15.54
CA ALA A 656 -14.32 1.04 -14.37
C ALA A 656 -13.20 1.59 -13.47
N GLY A 657 -13.49 2.62 -12.68
CA GLY A 657 -12.54 3.16 -11.72
C GLY A 657 -13.19 3.96 -10.60
N PHE A 658 -12.39 4.21 -9.57
CA PHE A 658 -12.76 5.12 -8.48
C PHE A 658 -11.55 5.97 -8.07
N TRP A 659 -11.82 7.16 -7.52
CA TRP A 659 -10.79 8.10 -7.09
C TRP A 659 -11.27 8.86 -5.85
N LEU A 660 -10.52 8.71 -4.76
CA LEU A 660 -10.78 9.31 -3.46
C LEU A 660 -9.57 10.15 -3.03
N GLU A 661 -9.78 11.40 -2.60
CA GLU A 661 -8.75 12.30 -2.06
C GLU A 661 -9.21 12.96 -0.76
N SER A 662 -8.40 12.82 0.28
CA SER A 662 -8.49 13.47 1.59
C SER A 662 -7.52 14.66 1.66
N THR A 663 -7.94 15.76 2.29
CA THR A 663 -7.02 16.82 2.74
C THR A 663 -6.19 16.31 3.91
N LEU A 664 -4.89 16.59 3.85
CA LEU A 664 -3.93 16.26 4.89
C LEU A 664 -3.34 17.55 5.47
N THR A 665 -3.48 17.77 6.77
CA THR A 665 -2.72 18.78 7.51
C THR A 665 -1.64 18.09 8.35
N PRO A 666 -0.39 18.01 7.86
CA PRO A 666 0.75 17.71 8.73
C PRO A 666 0.86 18.82 9.76
N ASP A 667 1.06 18.46 11.03
CA ASP A 667 0.81 19.31 12.20
C ASP A 667 1.37 20.76 12.09
N ASP A 668 0.48 21.67 11.69
CA ASP A 668 0.66 23.12 11.66
C ASP A 668 -0.34 23.83 12.61
N GLY A 669 -0.91 23.07 13.56
CA GLY A 669 -1.98 23.49 14.47
C GLY A 669 -3.41 23.22 13.97
N ALA A 670 -3.60 22.83 12.70
CA ALA A 670 -4.91 22.41 12.18
C ALA A 670 -5.06 20.88 12.19
N GLN A 671 -6.05 20.34 12.90
CA GLN A 671 -6.23 18.88 13.03
C GLN A 671 -6.99 18.26 11.86
N GLY A 672 -6.47 17.14 11.33
CA GLY A 672 -7.30 16.08 10.74
C GLY A 672 -6.82 15.46 9.43
N LEU A 673 -7.32 14.24 9.18
CA LEU A 673 -7.55 13.70 7.84
C LEU A 673 -9.02 13.95 7.50
N GLY A 674 -9.30 14.61 6.38
CA GLY A 674 -10.68 14.77 5.91
C GLY A 674 -11.24 13.45 5.34
N VAL A 675 -12.54 13.18 5.52
CA VAL A 675 -13.18 11.96 4.98
C VAL A 675 -13.46 12.13 3.48
N PHE A 676 -12.40 12.02 2.69
CA PHE A 676 -12.39 12.18 1.22
C PHE A 676 -13.06 13.48 0.72
N ASP A 677 -12.83 14.56 1.47
CA ASP A 677 -13.40 15.91 1.30
C ASP A 677 -12.99 16.61 -0.01
N ARG A 678 -11.86 16.22 -0.60
CA ARG A 678 -11.32 16.86 -1.81
C ARG A 678 -11.98 16.28 -3.04
N ARG A 679 -11.95 14.96 -3.21
CA ARG A 679 -12.39 14.29 -4.43
C ARG A 679 -12.98 12.95 -4.06
N SER A 680 -14.15 12.63 -4.60
CA SER A 680 -14.78 11.34 -4.37
C SER A 680 -15.63 11.02 -5.60
N THR A 681 -15.09 10.18 -6.48
CA THR A 681 -15.71 9.88 -7.77
C THR A 681 -15.60 8.41 -8.15
N VAL A 682 -16.62 7.90 -8.81
CA VAL A 682 -16.60 6.65 -9.59
C VAL A 682 -16.66 7.02 -11.08
N SER A 683 -16.00 6.28 -11.95
CA SER A 683 -16.10 6.47 -13.40
C SER A 683 -16.15 5.18 -14.19
N LEU A 684 -16.72 5.29 -15.40
CA LEU A 684 -16.67 4.31 -16.46
C LEU A 684 -16.01 4.97 -17.67
N SER A 685 -14.98 4.33 -18.20
CA SER A 685 -14.16 4.82 -19.31
C SER A 685 -14.10 3.80 -20.44
N GLY A 686 -13.80 4.28 -21.65
CA GLY A 686 -13.69 3.44 -22.84
C GLY A 686 -13.37 4.24 -24.11
N PRO A 687 -13.58 3.64 -25.30
CA PRO A 687 -13.42 4.35 -26.57
C PRO A 687 -14.29 5.61 -26.69
N PHE A 688 -15.42 5.68 -25.99
CA PHE A 688 -16.29 6.85 -25.94
C PHE A 688 -15.75 8.00 -25.07
N GLY A 689 -14.66 7.83 -24.32
CA GLY A 689 -14.16 8.79 -23.33
C GLY A 689 -14.36 8.29 -21.89
N GLU A 690 -14.67 9.19 -20.96
CA GLU A 690 -14.93 8.84 -19.55
C GLU A 690 -16.16 9.57 -19.02
N VAL A 691 -17.11 8.81 -18.46
CA VAL A 691 -18.21 9.34 -17.64
C VAL A 691 -17.83 9.17 -16.17
N ARG A 692 -17.94 10.24 -15.38
CA ARG A 692 -17.53 10.29 -13.97
C ARG A 692 -18.62 10.89 -13.10
N LEU A 693 -18.94 10.23 -11.99
CA LEU A 693 -19.99 10.59 -11.05
C LEU A 693 -19.38 10.94 -9.68
N GLY A 694 -19.89 11.98 -9.01
CA GLY A 694 -19.52 12.33 -7.64
C GLY A 694 -19.01 13.77 -7.49
N ARG A 695 -17.88 13.95 -6.82
CA ARG A 695 -17.29 15.26 -6.47
C ARG A 695 -15.94 15.47 -7.16
N ASP A 696 -15.87 16.41 -8.11
CA ASP A 696 -14.69 16.63 -8.95
C ASP A 696 -14.43 18.11 -9.30
N TYR A 697 -13.25 18.37 -9.87
CA TYR A 697 -12.82 19.69 -10.35
C TYR A 697 -13.71 20.23 -11.47
N VAL A 698 -14.17 21.48 -11.27
CA VAL A 698 -15.02 22.17 -12.24
C VAL A 698 -14.24 22.53 -13.53
N PRO A 699 -14.89 22.63 -14.70
CA PRO A 699 -14.20 22.82 -15.97
C PRO A 699 -13.31 24.08 -16.03
N THR A 700 -13.70 25.18 -15.37
CA THR A 700 -12.91 26.42 -15.37
C THR A 700 -11.67 26.36 -14.48
N TYR A 701 -11.69 25.56 -13.41
CA TYR A 701 -10.54 25.40 -12.50
C TYR A 701 -9.33 24.78 -13.20
N TRP A 702 -9.54 23.85 -14.13
CA TRP A 702 -8.44 23.24 -14.89
C TRP A 702 -7.58 24.27 -15.63
N ASN A 703 -8.19 25.32 -16.19
CA ASN A 703 -7.44 26.40 -16.84
C ASN A 703 -6.65 27.26 -15.83
N LEU A 704 -7.09 27.36 -14.58
CA LEU A 704 -6.37 28.06 -13.51
C LEU A 704 -5.14 27.30 -13.01
N THR A 705 -5.14 25.97 -13.09
CA THR A 705 -4.02 25.12 -12.62
C THR A 705 -3.12 24.58 -13.73
N VAL A 706 -3.52 24.64 -15.00
CA VAL A 706 -2.72 24.20 -16.16
C VAL A 706 -1.96 25.37 -16.80
N PHE A 707 -2.55 26.57 -16.85
CA PHE A 707 -1.97 27.76 -17.50
C PHE A 707 -1.36 28.74 -16.50
N ASP A 708 -0.77 28.23 -15.41
CA ASP A 708 -0.15 29.00 -14.34
C ASP A 708 1.10 28.27 -13.80
N PRO A 709 2.25 28.95 -13.61
CA PRO A 709 3.49 28.32 -13.14
C PRO A 709 3.52 28.03 -11.62
N PHE A 710 2.61 28.61 -10.83
CA PHE A 710 2.44 28.38 -9.40
C PHE A 710 1.25 27.50 -9.05
N GLY A 711 0.22 27.46 -9.91
CA GLY A 711 -1.03 26.78 -9.61
C GLY A 711 -1.86 27.56 -8.59
N THR A 712 -2.60 26.89 -7.71
CA THR A 712 -3.68 27.52 -6.93
C THR A 712 -3.42 27.60 -5.41
N VAL A 713 -2.21 27.30 -4.95
CA VAL A 713 -1.81 27.27 -3.52
C VAL A 713 -0.51 28.05 -3.23
N GLY A 714 -0.27 28.35 -1.95
CA GLY A 714 0.84 29.16 -1.47
C GLY A 714 0.73 30.64 -1.81
N VAL A 715 1.71 31.44 -1.38
CA VAL A 715 1.78 32.88 -1.67
C VAL A 715 1.90 33.16 -3.16
N GLY A 716 2.42 32.20 -3.94
CA GLY A 716 2.54 32.27 -5.40
C GLY A 716 1.22 32.11 -6.17
N ALA A 717 0.15 31.58 -5.56
CA ALA A 717 -1.07 31.12 -6.23
C ALA A 717 -1.69 32.08 -7.28
N ASN A 718 -2.28 31.50 -8.33
CA ASN A 718 -3.10 32.19 -9.32
C ASN A 718 -4.11 33.14 -8.65
N LEU A 719 -4.14 34.39 -9.11
CA LEU A 719 -4.90 35.47 -8.47
C LEU A 719 -6.43 35.25 -8.51
N TRP A 720 -6.94 34.48 -9.48
CA TRP A 720 -8.37 34.18 -9.60
C TRP A 720 -8.88 33.19 -8.56
N ASN A 721 -8.04 32.26 -8.08
CA ASN A 721 -8.46 31.24 -7.12
C ASN A 721 -9.02 31.85 -5.80
N PRO A 722 -8.32 32.77 -5.11
CA PRO A 722 -8.87 33.42 -3.92
C PRO A 722 -10.03 34.39 -4.22
N ILE A 723 -10.05 35.08 -5.38
CA ILE A 723 -11.19 35.95 -5.76
C ILE A 723 -12.46 35.12 -5.91
N GLY A 724 -12.39 34.06 -6.74
CA GLY A 724 -13.50 33.17 -6.99
C GLY A 724 -13.95 32.41 -5.75
N THR A 725 -13.01 31.95 -4.92
CA THR A 725 -13.32 31.35 -3.61
C THR A 725 -14.08 32.36 -2.74
N GLY A 726 -13.57 33.59 -2.62
CA GLY A 726 -14.22 34.69 -1.90
C GLY A 726 -15.67 34.89 -2.33
N LEU A 727 -15.91 35.04 -3.64
CA LEU A 727 -17.26 35.13 -4.22
C LEU A 727 -18.13 33.93 -3.83
N THR A 728 -17.66 32.69 -4.01
CA THR A 728 -18.46 31.51 -3.63
C THR A 728 -18.81 31.48 -2.14
N THR A 729 -17.91 31.96 -1.26
CA THR A 729 -18.18 32.06 0.18
C THR A 729 -19.08 33.23 0.57
N SER A 730 -19.12 34.33 -0.19
CA SER A 730 -19.98 35.49 0.10
C SER A 730 -21.41 35.39 -0.43
N HIS A 731 -21.72 34.38 -1.27
CA HIS A 731 -23.04 34.21 -1.89
C HIS A 731 -23.73 32.89 -1.49
N GLY A 732 -23.00 31.92 -0.94
CA GLY A 732 -23.59 30.71 -0.38
C GLY A 732 -24.24 30.96 0.98
N LYS A 733 -25.58 31.06 1.02
CA LYS A 733 -26.35 30.92 2.26
C LYS A 733 -26.23 29.48 2.76
N SER A 734 -25.30 29.20 3.66
CA SER A 734 -25.26 27.92 4.37
C SER A 734 -26.53 27.78 5.22
N PRO A 735 -27.34 26.72 5.04
CA PRO A 735 -28.24 26.28 6.10
C PRO A 735 -27.38 25.91 7.33
N ALA A 736 -27.94 26.06 8.53
CA ALA A 736 -27.26 25.56 9.72
C ALA A 736 -27.08 24.03 9.62
N ASN A 737 -25.92 23.55 10.05
CA ASN A 737 -25.55 22.13 10.17
C ASN A 737 -25.32 21.31 8.88
N LEU A 738 -25.12 21.96 7.71
CA LEU A 738 -24.44 21.33 6.57
C LEU A 738 -23.21 22.15 6.18
N MET A 739 -22.03 21.52 6.14
CA MET A 739 -20.80 22.20 5.70
C MET A 739 -20.86 22.49 4.19
N PRO A 740 -20.38 23.65 3.71
CA PRO A 740 -20.43 23.99 2.30
C PRO A 740 -19.42 23.17 1.51
N PHE A 741 -19.87 22.05 0.94
CA PHE A 741 -18.99 21.15 0.18
C PHE A 741 -18.69 21.71 -1.22
N ASP A 742 -19.69 22.16 -1.97
CA ASP A 742 -19.51 22.87 -3.23
C ASP A 742 -18.71 24.19 -3.07
N ASN A 743 -17.76 24.44 -3.97
CA ASN A 743 -16.90 25.64 -3.95
C ASN A 743 -16.28 25.93 -5.32
N TYR A 744 -15.62 27.09 -5.45
CA TYR A 744 -15.00 27.57 -6.69
C TYR A 744 -14.05 26.58 -7.40
N VAL A 745 -13.47 25.62 -6.67
CA VAL A 745 -12.54 24.61 -7.20
C VAL A 745 -13.26 23.34 -7.64
N ARG A 746 -14.36 22.94 -6.95
CA ARG A 746 -15.04 21.65 -7.16
C ARG A 746 -16.53 21.70 -6.86
N ALA A 747 -17.31 21.11 -7.75
CA ALA A 747 -18.71 20.82 -7.53
C ALA A 747 -18.88 19.44 -6.86
N SER A 748 -19.87 19.35 -5.99
CA SER A 748 -20.42 18.08 -5.48
C SER A 748 -21.59 17.63 -6.36
N ASN A 749 -22.13 16.42 -6.11
CA ASN A 749 -23.34 15.91 -6.77
C ASN A 749 -23.31 16.00 -8.32
N SER A 750 -22.13 15.75 -8.90
CA SER A 750 -21.80 16.04 -10.30
C SER A 750 -21.76 14.82 -11.20
N VAL A 751 -22.13 15.05 -12.47
CA VAL A 751 -21.96 14.17 -13.62
C VAL A 751 -21.02 14.87 -14.58
N GLY A 752 -19.82 14.31 -14.76
CA GLY A 752 -18.82 14.77 -15.71
C GLY A 752 -18.68 13.81 -16.90
N TYR A 753 -18.45 14.35 -18.09
CA TYR A 753 -18.05 13.60 -19.28
C TYR A 753 -16.77 14.20 -19.86
N PHE A 754 -15.79 13.35 -20.17
CA PHE A 754 -14.48 13.74 -20.69
C PHE A 754 -14.26 13.09 -22.06
N LEU A 755 -13.76 13.86 -23.03
CA LEU A 755 -13.53 13.39 -24.39
C LEU A 755 -12.42 12.31 -24.46
N PRO A 756 -12.52 11.33 -25.39
CA PRO A 756 -11.49 10.31 -25.57
C PRO A 756 -10.17 10.86 -26.08
N GLY A 757 -9.06 10.26 -25.63
CA GLY A 757 -7.70 10.75 -25.91
C GLY A 757 -7.19 10.57 -27.36
N HIS A 758 -7.95 9.91 -28.24
CA HIS A 758 -7.53 9.64 -29.63
C HIS A 758 -7.90 10.76 -30.62
N LEU A 759 -8.48 11.87 -30.17
CA LEU A 759 -8.96 12.99 -31.01
C LEU A 759 -7.83 13.92 -31.52
N GLY A 760 -6.69 13.38 -31.96
CA GLY A 760 -5.63 14.14 -32.66
C GLY A 760 -4.95 15.28 -31.87
N GLY A 761 -5.15 15.33 -30.55
CA GLY A 761 -4.70 16.42 -29.66
C GLY A 761 -5.83 17.25 -29.05
N PHE A 762 -7.07 17.12 -29.53
CA PHE A 762 -8.23 17.73 -28.87
C PHE A 762 -8.58 17.01 -27.57
N TYR A 763 -9.02 17.80 -26.58
CA TYR A 763 -9.52 17.30 -25.30
C TYR A 763 -10.65 18.19 -24.79
N GLY A 764 -11.49 17.66 -23.89
CA GLY A 764 -12.60 18.42 -23.34
C GLY A 764 -13.29 17.74 -22.16
N GLN A 765 -14.08 18.53 -21.45
CA GLN A 765 -14.89 18.14 -20.30
C GLN A 765 -16.22 18.87 -20.37
N VAL A 766 -17.34 18.18 -20.15
CA VAL A 766 -18.63 18.77 -19.80
C VAL A 766 -18.99 18.32 -18.38
N MET A 767 -19.59 19.19 -17.58
CA MET A 767 -20.02 18.89 -16.22
C MET A 767 -21.40 19.48 -15.95
N TYR A 768 -22.27 18.68 -15.34
CA TYR A 768 -23.55 19.11 -14.78
C TYR A 768 -23.65 18.61 -13.34
N SER A 769 -23.99 19.51 -12.41
CA SER A 769 -24.09 19.21 -10.98
C SER A 769 -25.49 19.50 -10.48
N LEU A 770 -26.10 18.50 -9.84
CA LEU A 770 -27.44 18.57 -9.29
C LEU A 770 -27.49 19.49 -8.07
N HIS A 771 -28.66 20.08 -7.80
CA HIS A 771 -28.85 20.92 -6.62
C HIS A 771 -28.68 20.09 -5.33
N GLU A 772 -28.08 20.69 -4.30
CA GLU A 772 -27.92 20.04 -2.98
C GLU A 772 -29.08 20.37 -2.03
N ASN A 773 -29.79 21.48 -2.29
CA ASN A 773 -30.93 21.93 -1.49
C ASN A 773 -32.17 21.05 -1.66
N LEU A 774 -32.85 20.74 -0.55
CA LEU A 774 -34.13 20.04 -0.53
C LEU A 774 -35.23 20.85 -1.24
N LYS A 775 -36.06 20.15 -2.01
CA LYS A 775 -37.34 20.67 -2.48
C LYS A 775 -38.35 20.59 -1.33
N GLN A 776 -38.92 21.73 -0.96
CA GLN A 776 -39.92 21.85 0.10
C GLN A 776 -41.28 22.19 -0.52
N SER A 777 -42.33 21.51 -0.06
CA SER A 777 -43.73 21.75 -0.41
C SER A 777 -44.47 22.42 0.76
N GLY A 778 -45.47 23.26 0.48
CA GLY A 778 -46.24 23.98 1.49
C GLY A 778 -45.58 25.27 2.00
N VAL A 779 -44.30 25.50 1.70
CA VAL A 779 -43.65 26.82 1.81
C VAL A 779 -43.87 27.62 0.52
N SER A 780 -43.95 28.95 0.62
CA SER A 780 -44.11 29.84 -0.53
C SER A 780 -42.93 29.79 -1.50
N HIS A 781 -41.71 29.59 -0.99
CA HIS A 781 -40.48 29.54 -1.79
C HIS A 781 -39.61 28.36 -1.40
N SER A 782 -39.00 27.68 -2.38
CA SER A 782 -38.11 26.54 -2.13
C SER A 782 -36.75 26.75 -2.80
N PRO A 783 -35.63 26.63 -2.05
CA PRO A 783 -34.27 26.92 -2.55
C PRO A 783 -33.68 25.81 -3.46
N SER A 784 -34.55 24.98 -4.06
CA SER A 784 -34.30 23.72 -4.81
C SER A 784 -33.49 23.83 -6.11
N LYS A 785 -32.74 24.91 -6.30
CA LYS A 785 -31.82 25.14 -7.42
C LYS A 785 -30.44 25.65 -7.00
N GLY A 786 -30.24 25.99 -5.72
CA GLY A 786 -28.93 26.31 -5.15
C GLY A 786 -27.98 25.10 -5.13
N GLY A 787 -26.70 25.35 -5.36
CA GLY A 787 -25.66 24.32 -5.52
C GLY A 787 -25.59 23.71 -6.93
N ARG A 788 -26.47 24.11 -7.85
CA ARG A 788 -26.47 23.61 -9.23
C ARG A 788 -25.41 24.34 -10.07
N ASN A 789 -24.49 23.56 -10.64
CA ASN A 789 -23.34 24.06 -11.42
C ASN A 789 -23.33 23.39 -12.81
N VAL A 790 -23.15 24.16 -13.88
CA VAL A 790 -23.07 23.66 -15.27
C VAL A 790 -21.87 24.27 -15.95
N GLY A 791 -21.01 23.47 -16.58
CA GLY A 791 -19.84 23.99 -17.27
C GLY A 791 -19.30 23.09 -18.38
N GLY A 792 -18.45 23.67 -19.22
CA GLY A 792 -17.76 23.00 -20.29
C GLY A 792 -16.35 23.56 -20.50
N ARG A 793 -15.42 22.70 -20.92
CA ARG A 793 -14.03 23.02 -21.28
C ARG A 793 -13.70 22.31 -22.59
N PHE A 794 -13.07 23.03 -23.51
CA PHE A 794 -12.56 22.48 -24.77
C PHE A 794 -11.14 23.01 -25.01
N GLY A 795 -10.24 22.15 -25.47
CA GLY A 795 -8.84 22.49 -25.69
C GLY A 795 -8.14 21.61 -26.70
N TYR A 796 -6.92 22.02 -27.03
CA TYR A 796 -6.05 21.37 -28.01
C TYR A 796 -4.61 21.41 -27.52
N GLN A 797 -3.95 20.26 -27.52
CA GLN A 797 -2.54 20.10 -27.16
C GLN A 797 -1.84 19.20 -28.18
N ARG A 798 -0.80 19.74 -28.83
CA ARG A 798 0.05 18.99 -29.76
C ARG A 798 1.45 19.59 -29.82
N GLY A 799 2.46 18.76 -29.56
CA GLY A 799 3.85 19.23 -29.46
C GLY A 799 4.02 20.27 -28.33
N PRO A 800 4.70 21.41 -28.57
CA PRO A 800 4.95 22.43 -27.54
C PRO A 800 3.70 23.25 -27.16
N LEU A 801 2.67 23.29 -28.01
CA LEU A 801 1.48 24.12 -27.82
C LEU A 801 0.39 23.37 -27.03
N ASN A 802 -0.19 24.05 -26.04
CA ASN A 802 -1.43 23.67 -25.37
C ASN A 802 -2.30 24.92 -25.18
N LEU A 803 -3.58 24.86 -25.55
CA LEU A 803 -4.57 25.90 -25.31
C LEU A 803 -5.93 25.32 -24.92
N ALA A 804 -6.72 26.04 -24.13
CA ALA A 804 -8.12 25.71 -23.87
C ALA A 804 -8.97 26.92 -23.48
N ILE A 805 -10.28 26.79 -23.69
CA ILE A 805 -11.33 27.69 -23.20
C ILE A 805 -12.29 26.90 -22.31
N ALA A 806 -12.82 27.54 -21.27
CA ALA A 806 -13.85 26.96 -20.41
C ALA A 806 -14.89 28.01 -19.98
N TYR A 807 -16.14 27.58 -19.89
CA TYR A 807 -17.27 28.34 -19.35
C TYR A 807 -17.95 27.56 -18.23
N GLN A 808 -18.51 28.27 -17.25
CA GLN A 808 -19.26 27.70 -16.14
C GLN A 808 -20.30 28.71 -15.64
N GLU A 809 -21.51 28.23 -15.38
CA GLU A 809 -22.56 28.95 -14.65
C GLU A 809 -22.89 28.20 -13.36
N ASP A 810 -22.85 28.93 -12.25
CA ASP A 810 -22.89 28.39 -10.90
C ASP A 810 -23.98 29.10 -10.09
N THR A 811 -25.02 28.35 -9.67
CA THR A 811 -26.22 28.88 -9.03
C THR A 811 -26.08 28.81 -7.50
N LYS A 812 -25.73 29.93 -6.84
CA LYS A 812 -25.49 29.97 -5.38
C LYS A 812 -26.76 30.20 -4.56
N ASP A 813 -27.71 30.98 -5.09
CA ASP A 813 -29.04 31.16 -4.51
C ASP A 813 -30.07 31.26 -5.64
N ASP A 814 -31.25 30.66 -5.46
CA ASP A 814 -32.40 30.72 -6.38
C ASP A 814 -33.66 30.33 -5.58
N LEU A 815 -34.01 31.22 -4.63
CA LEU A 815 -35.24 31.17 -3.83
C LEU A 815 -36.45 31.55 -4.68
N SER A 816 -36.72 30.72 -5.69
CA SER A 816 -37.91 30.64 -6.54
C SER A 816 -38.68 31.96 -6.75
N GLY A 817 -37.97 33.01 -7.19
CA GLY A 817 -38.55 34.31 -7.54
C GLY A 817 -37.93 35.51 -6.83
N PHE A 818 -37.48 35.35 -5.58
CA PHE A 818 -37.11 36.46 -4.70
C PHE A 818 -35.62 36.79 -4.77
N ASP A 819 -34.77 35.79 -4.47
CA ASP A 819 -33.32 35.91 -4.55
C ASP A 819 -32.77 35.01 -5.67
N LYS A 820 -31.81 35.54 -6.44
CA LYS A 820 -31.08 34.85 -7.50
C LYS A 820 -29.62 35.33 -7.52
N ASP A 821 -28.69 34.46 -7.13
CA ASP A 821 -27.25 34.72 -7.18
C ASP A 821 -26.57 33.72 -8.12
N ARG A 822 -25.89 34.21 -9.15
CA ARG A 822 -25.18 33.39 -10.15
C ARG A 822 -23.78 33.92 -10.43
N LEU A 823 -22.81 33.00 -10.43
CA LEU A 823 -21.47 33.27 -10.91
C LEU A 823 -21.32 32.67 -12.32
N LYS A 824 -21.06 33.52 -13.32
CA LYS A 824 -20.72 33.11 -14.68
C LYS A 824 -19.24 33.33 -14.92
N ILE A 825 -18.50 32.24 -15.06
CA ILE A 825 -17.04 32.22 -15.19
C ILE A 825 -16.69 31.83 -16.62
N LEU A 826 -15.89 32.65 -17.29
CA LEU A 826 -15.31 32.36 -18.60
C LEU A 826 -13.79 32.53 -18.48
N ASN A 827 -13.01 31.52 -18.85
CA ASN A 827 -11.57 31.66 -18.95
C ASN A 827 -10.98 30.94 -20.16
N ALA A 828 -9.87 31.49 -20.66
CA ALA A 828 -9.06 30.91 -21.71
C ALA A 828 -7.60 30.92 -21.26
N GLY A 829 -6.83 29.92 -21.69
CA GLY A 829 -5.41 29.85 -21.39
C GLY A 829 -4.62 29.16 -22.50
N VAL A 830 -3.34 29.48 -22.53
CA VAL A 830 -2.36 29.00 -23.50
C VAL A 830 -1.02 28.78 -22.80
N SER A 831 -0.27 27.78 -23.23
CA SER A 831 1.15 27.65 -22.93
C SER A 831 1.90 27.15 -24.16
N TYR A 832 3.15 27.60 -24.30
CA TYR A 832 4.06 27.15 -25.35
C TYR A 832 5.42 26.82 -24.74
N ASP A 833 5.96 25.66 -25.09
CA ASP A 833 7.29 25.20 -24.67
C ASP A 833 8.35 25.50 -25.74
N PHE A 834 9.41 26.23 -25.38
CA PHE A 834 10.57 26.49 -26.24
C PHE A 834 11.79 25.67 -25.81
N ASP A 835 11.59 24.59 -25.05
CA ASP A 835 12.56 23.74 -24.34
C ASP A 835 13.42 24.46 -23.28
N VAL A 836 13.98 25.63 -23.62
CA VAL A 836 14.77 26.50 -22.72
C VAL A 836 13.90 27.39 -21.82
N VAL A 837 12.64 27.62 -22.21
CA VAL A 837 11.64 28.34 -21.42
C VAL A 837 10.23 27.92 -21.84
N LYS A 838 9.32 27.77 -20.88
CA LYS A 838 7.89 27.59 -21.13
C LYS A 838 7.15 28.87 -20.77
N LEU A 839 6.38 29.40 -21.72
CA LEU A 839 5.53 30.57 -21.53
C LEU A 839 4.09 30.15 -21.20
N PHE A 840 3.41 30.95 -20.40
CA PHE A 840 2.03 30.78 -19.95
C PHE A 840 1.26 32.09 -20.13
N GLY A 841 0.04 32.00 -20.65
CA GLY A 841 -0.89 33.12 -20.79
C GLY A 841 -2.30 32.69 -20.40
N GLN A 842 -3.02 33.55 -19.68
CA GLN A 842 -4.38 33.29 -19.23
C GLN A 842 -5.21 34.58 -19.25
N LEU A 843 -6.46 34.48 -19.70
CA LEU A 843 -7.47 35.52 -19.64
C LEU A 843 -8.71 34.97 -18.95
N SER A 844 -9.29 35.71 -18.00
CA SER A 844 -10.52 35.30 -17.33
C SER A 844 -11.46 36.47 -17.10
N GLN A 845 -12.75 36.14 -17.04
CA GLN A 845 -13.83 37.01 -16.63
C GLN A 845 -14.76 36.27 -15.67
N ILE A 846 -15.15 36.91 -14.57
CA ILE A 846 -16.25 36.47 -13.72
C ILE A 846 -17.32 37.55 -13.77
N ARG A 847 -18.57 37.15 -14.01
CA ARG A 847 -19.76 37.99 -13.77
C ARG A 847 -20.45 37.46 -12.52
N ASP A 848 -20.62 38.33 -11.55
CA ASP A 848 -21.37 38.15 -10.31
C ASP A 848 -22.75 38.76 -10.53
N GLU A 849 -23.72 37.96 -10.98
CA GLU A 849 -25.08 38.39 -11.26
C GLU A 849 -25.96 38.12 -10.04
N ARG A 850 -26.28 39.18 -9.29
CA ARG A 850 -27.08 39.09 -8.06
C ARG A 850 -28.37 39.89 -8.18
N SER A 851 -29.45 39.28 -7.71
CA SER A 851 -30.74 39.95 -7.52
C SER A 851 -31.32 39.52 -6.19
N LYS A 852 -31.61 40.50 -5.32
CA LYS A 852 -32.11 40.28 -3.96
C LYS A 852 -33.39 41.07 -3.73
N MET A 853 -34.41 40.45 -3.15
CA MET A 853 -35.55 41.21 -2.62
C MET A 853 -35.22 41.69 -1.21
N ASN A 854 -35.20 43.01 -1.05
CA ASN A 854 -34.98 43.69 0.22
C ASN A 854 -36.28 44.36 0.68
N VAL A 855 -36.35 44.75 1.94
CA VAL A 855 -37.49 45.49 2.49
C VAL A 855 -36.97 46.76 3.17
N ALA A 856 -37.49 47.91 2.76
CA ALA A 856 -37.22 49.19 3.40
C ALA A 856 -38.41 49.59 4.25
N ASN A 857 -38.18 49.92 5.53
CA ASN A 857 -39.22 50.50 6.36
C ASN A 857 -39.29 52.01 6.11
N ILE A 858 -40.36 52.47 5.46
CA ILE A 858 -40.62 53.89 5.20
C ILE A 858 -41.80 54.29 6.09
N GLY A 859 -41.60 55.23 7.02
CA GLY A 859 -42.62 55.61 8.00
C GLY A 859 -43.11 54.46 8.89
N GLY A 860 -42.33 53.39 9.04
CA GLY A 860 -42.72 52.16 9.73
C GLY A 860 -43.44 51.11 8.87
N ILE A 861 -43.78 51.43 7.62
CA ILE A 861 -44.41 50.50 6.67
C ILE A 861 -43.32 49.72 5.91
N PRO A 862 -43.36 48.37 5.85
CA PRO A 862 -42.37 47.59 5.12
C PRO A 862 -42.65 47.59 3.61
N HIS A 863 -41.82 48.28 2.83
CA HIS A 863 -41.89 48.31 1.37
C HIS A 863 -40.87 47.34 0.75
N PRO A 864 -41.31 46.26 0.07
CA PRO A 864 -40.40 45.37 -0.65
C PRO A 864 -39.88 46.04 -1.93
N PHE A 865 -38.58 45.97 -2.16
CA PHE A 865 -37.91 46.47 -3.36
C PHE A 865 -36.84 45.48 -3.85
N ARG A 866 -36.56 45.49 -5.15
CA ARG A 866 -35.63 44.56 -5.78
C ARG A 866 -34.32 45.27 -6.08
N ASN A 867 -33.22 44.74 -5.53
CA ASN A 867 -31.87 45.27 -5.71
C ASN A 867 -31.12 44.34 -6.67
N GLU A 868 -30.55 44.88 -7.75
CA GLU A 868 -29.77 44.13 -8.73
C GLU A 868 -28.32 44.64 -8.78
N SER A 869 -27.36 43.72 -8.76
CA SER A 869 -25.93 44.02 -8.71
C SER A 869 -25.18 43.01 -9.58
N ASN A 870 -24.65 43.48 -10.71
CA ASN A 870 -24.04 42.65 -11.76
C ASN A 870 -22.52 42.90 -11.86
N GLY A 871 -21.79 42.57 -10.79
CA GLY A 871 -20.36 42.87 -10.66
C GLY A 871 -19.50 42.16 -11.73
N LYS A 872 -18.54 42.86 -12.33
CA LYS A 872 -17.73 42.34 -13.44
C LYS A 872 -16.24 42.35 -13.14
N TYR A 873 -15.64 41.17 -12.99
CA TYR A 873 -14.22 40.97 -12.80
C TYR A 873 -13.58 40.59 -14.14
N THR A 874 -12.53 41.29 -14.59
CA THR A 874 -11.80 41.02 -15.83
C THR A 874 -10.29 41.13 -15.65
N GLY A 875 -9.53 40.25 -16.27
CA GLY A 875 -8.08 40.27 -16.13
C GLY A 875 -7.37 39.09 -16.75
N GLY A 876 -6.09 38.96 -16.43
CA GLY A 876 -5.24 37.90 -16.96
C GLY A 876 -3.94 37.72 -16.19
N LEU A 877 -3.20 36.71 -16.62
CA LEU A 877 -1.88 36.34 -16.12
C LEU A 877 -0.95 36.07 -17.30
N ILE A 878 0.29 36.51 -17.15
CA ILE A 878 1.44 36.03 -17.92
C ILE A 878 2.41 35.33 -16.95
N GLY A 879 3.00 34.23 -17.38
CA GLY A 879 3.91 33.46 -16.55
C GLY A 879 4.99 32.75 -17.36
N ILE A 880 6.08 32.39 -16.69
CA ILE A 880 7.20 31.64 -17.26
C ILE A 880 7.66 30.55 -16.28
N THR A 881 8.19 29.46 -16.84
CA THR A 881 9.12 28.58 -16.13
C THR A 881 10.36 28.32 -16.97
N ALA A 882 11.53 28.42 -16.36
CA ALA A 882 12.82 28.20 -17.03
C ALA A 882 13.71 27.25 -16.19
N PRO A 883 14.27 26.18 -16.77
CA PRO A 883 15.25 25.34 -16.09
C PRO A 883 16.56 26.11 -15.87
N VAL A 884 17.05 26.12 -14.63
CA VAL A 884 18.33 26.75 -14.25
C VAL A 884 19.12 25.77 -13.40
N GLY A 885 20.08 25.12 -14.06
CA GLY A 885 20.83 23.99 -13.51
C GLY A 885 19.90 22.84 -13.11
N PRO A 886 19.99 22.32 -11.87
CA PRO A 886 19.13 21.22 -11.38
C PRO A 886 17.72 21.68 -10.91
N GLY A 887 17.39 22.97 -11.02
CA GLY A 887 16.13 23.52 -10.53
C GLY A 887 15.34 24.30 -11.58
N LEU A 888 14.15 24.74 -11.20
CA LEU A 888 13.21 25.45 -12.06
C LEU A 888 12.92 26.84 -11.48
N ILE A 889 13.26 27.91 -12.21
CA ILE A 889 12.72 29.25 -11.92
C ILE A 889 11.29 29.30 -12.42
N ARG A 890 10.42 29.93 -11.63
CA ARG A 890 9.00 30.17 -11.90
C ARG A 890 8.72 31.64 -11.65
N ALA A 891 8.05 32.33 -12.56
CA ALA A 891 7.62 33.71 -12.33
C ALA A 891 6.27 33.99 -13.00
N SER A 892 5.46 34.86 -12.39
CA SER A 892 4.20 35.32 -12.98
C SER A 892 3.89 36.75 -12.61
N TYR A 893 3.18 37.42 -13.53
CA TYR A 893 2.51 38.69 -13.29
C TYR A 893 1.04 38.53 -13.66
N SER A 894 0.15 38.95 -12.76
CA SER A 894 -1.30 38.93 -12.99
C SER A 894 -1.94 40.23 -12.56
N ARG A 895 -3.00 40.60 -13.30
CA ARG A 895 -3.80 41.78 -13.02
C ARG A 895 -5.28 41.45 -13.21
N VAL A 896 -6.08 41.80 -12.22
CA VAL A 896 -7.55 41.79 -12.30
C VAL A 896 -8.07 43.19 -11.99
N ASN A 897 -9.06 43.61 -12.75
CA ASN A 897 -9.84 44.81 -12.52
C ASN A 897 -11.28 44.35 -12.22
N TYR A 898 -11.92 44.96 -11.24
CA TYR A 898 -13.34 44.85 -10.96
C TYR A 898 -14.00 46.15 -11.39
N ALA A 899 -15.05 46.04 -12.19
CA ALA A 899 -15.96 47.14 -12.52
C ALA A 899 -17.31 46.87 -11.85
N SER A 900 -17.84 47.88 -11.15
CA SER A 900 -19.21 47.84 -10.63
C SER A 900 -20.16 48.47 -11.63
N PRO A 901 -21.31 47.86 -11.96
CA PRO A 901 -22.43 48.65 -12.51
C PRO A 901 -22.95 49.59 -11.42
N HIS A 902 -23.56 50.70 -11.83
CA HIS A 902 -24.21 51.64 -10.91
C HIS A 902 -25.39 50.93 -10.18
N ALA A 903 -25.32 50.83 -8.86
CA ALA A 903 -26.42 50.30 -8.06
C ALA A 903 -27.48 51.38 -7.83
N VAL A 904 -28.51 51.42 -8.67
CA VAL A 904 -29.58 52.43 -8.58
C VAL A 904 -30.43 52.13 -7.34
N ASN A 905 -30.27 52.93 -6.28
CA ASN A 905 -31.15 52.86 -5.11
C ASN A 905 -32.49 53.51 -5.45
N ALA A 906 -33.52 52.69 -5.70
CA ALA A 906 -34.87 53.13 -6.04
C ALA A 906 -35.52 54.05 -4.99
N LEU A 907 -34.99 54.11 -3.76
CA LEU A 907 -35.46 54.97 -2.67
C LEU A 907 -34.51 56.13 -2.35
N ASN A 908 -33.37 56.25 -3.05
CA ASN A 908 -32.47 57.40 -2.95
C ASN A 908 -31.73 57.63 -4.28
N PRO A 909 -32.39 58.24 -5.28
CA PRO A 909 -31.78 58.55 -6.58
C PRO A 909 -30.77 59.72 -6.54
N SER A 910 -30.66 60.46 -5.42
CA SER A 910 -29.67 61.52 -5.23
C SER A 910 -28.39 61.04 -4.52
N ALA A 911 -28.30 59.75 -4.18
CA ALA A 911 -27.04 59.11 -3.80
C ALA A 911 -26.14 58.98 -5.05
N TRP A 912 -25.29 60.00 -5.26
CA TRP A 912 -24.28 60.09 -6.32
C TRP A 912 -23.62 58.72 -6.56
N ALA A 913 -23.80 58.18 -7.77
CA ALA A 913 -23.36 56.83 -8.10
C ALA A 913 -21.83 56.71 -7.98
N GLN A 914 -21.35 56.04 -6.93
CA GLN A 914 -19.92 55.78 -6.75
C GLN A 914 -19.52 54.54 -7.54
N ASP A 915 -18.72 54.73 -8.59
CA ASP A 915 -18.09 53.66 -9.34
C ASP A 915 -17.01 52.99 -8.49
N ASN A 916 -17.44 51.94 -7.78
CA ASN A 916 -16.65 51.15 -6.82
C ASN A 916 -15.63 50.22 -7.52
N ASP A 917 -14.85 50.78 -8.44
CA ASP A 917 -13.87 50.07 -9.24
C ASP A 917 -12.66 49.66 -8.39
N ALA A 918 -12.18 48.43 -8.58
CA ALA A 918 -11.01 47.92 -7.86
C ALA A 918 -9.98 47.33 -8.82
N ARG A 919 -8.70 47.48 -8.49
CA ARG A 919 -7.60 46.91 -9.27
C ARG A 919 -6.62 46.19 -8.38
N ILE A 920 -6.27 44.97 -8.76
CA ILE A 920 -5.31 44.14 -8.05
C ILE A 920 -4.25 43.63 -9.01
N GLU A 921 -2.99 43.79 -8.61
CA GLU A 921 -1.80 43.50 -9.42
C GLU A 921 -0.83 42.67 -8.58
N LYS A 922 -0.57 41.43 -8.98
CA LYS A 922 0.28 40.47 -8.25
C LYS A 922 1.49 40.06 -9.09
N PHE A 923 2.66 40.10 -8.48
CA PHE A 923 3.90 39.56 -9.01
C PHE A 923 4.38 38.43 -8.08
N ALA A 924 4.80 37.31 -8.65
CA ALA A 924 5.34 36.17 -7.91
C ALA A 924 6.59 35.62 -8.60
N VAL A 925 7.60 35.25 -7.81
CA VAL A 925 8.84 34.59 -8.26
C VAL A 925 9.16 33.46 -7.30
N GLY A 926 9.58 32.30 -7.82
CA GLY A 926 10.01 31.19 -6.99
C GLY A 926 11.02 30.30 -7.69
N TYR A 927 11.75 29.53 -6.90
CA TYR A 927 12.71 28.53 -7.37
C TYR A 927 12.36 27.17 -6.75
N VAL A 928 12.43 26.13 -7.55
CA VAL A 928 12.16 24.74 -7.13
C VAL A 928 13.38 23.89 -7.44
N TYR A 929 14.06 23.41 -6.40
CA TYR A 929 15.20 22.50 -6.51
C TYR A 929 14.72 21.07 -6.31
N ASN A 930 14.74 20.27 -7.38
CA ASN A 930 14.29 18.87 -7.31
C ASN A 930 15.41 17.98 -6.74
N LEU A 931 15.29 17.61 -5.46
CA LEU A 931 16.19 16.62 -4.82
C LEU A 931 16.00 15.22 -5.40
N SER A 932 14.80 14.90 -5.90
CA SER A 932 14.49 13.68 -6.66
C SER A 932 13.23 13.90 -7.52
N LYS A 933 12.80 12.88 -8.29
CA LYS A 933 11.50 12.89 -8.98
C LYS A 933 10.29 13.06 -8.05
N ARG A 934 10.47 12.88 -6.74
CA ARG A 934 9.43 12.86 -5.70
C ARG A 934 9.63 13.88 -4.59
N THR A 935 10.80 14.51 -4.49
CA THR A 935 11.15 15.43 -3.40
C THR A 935 11.70 16.73 -3.97
N ALA A 936 11.17 17.87 -3.54
CA ALA A 936 11.65 19.18 -3.93
C ALA A 936 11.78 20.12 -2.72
N LEU A 937 12.87 20.88 -2.68
CA LEU A 937 12.95 22.11 -1.90
C LEU A 937 12.40 23.24 -2.76
N TYR A 938 11.72 24.22 -2.16
CA TYR A 938 11.31 25.41 -2.88
C TYR A 938 11.39 26.67 -2.01
N ALA A 939 11.56 27.80 -2.69
CA ALA A 939 11.29 29.12 -2.16
C ALA A 939 10.34 29.84 -3.12
N THR A 940 9.40 30.62 -2.62
CA THR A 940 8.51 31.46 -3.44
C THR A 940 8.21 32.75 -2.69
N VAL A 941 8.30 33.87 -3.40
CA VAL A 941 8.03 35.21 -2.89
C VAL A 941 6.98 35.85 -3.79
N ALA A 942 5.96 36.45 -3.19
CA ALA A 942 4.92 37.15 -3.93
C ALA A 942 4.62 38.51 -3.29
N ARG A 943 4.27 39.48 -4.13
CA ARG A 943 3.77 40.78 -3.70
C ARG A 943 2.52 41.15 -4.50
N THR A 944 1.47 41.52 -3.78
CA THR A 944 0.20 41.98 -4.34
C THR A 944 0.02 43.46 -4.02
N LYS A 945 -0.41 44.26 -4.99
CA LYS A 945 -0.81 45.67 -4.81
C LYS A 945 -2.31 45.78 -5.10
N MET A 946 -3.00 46.59 -4.31
CA MET A 946 -4.43 46.88 -4.44
C MET A 946 -4.64 48.37 -4.65
N LYS A 947 -5.64 48.72 -5.44
CA LYS A 947 -6.18 50.08 -5.58
C LYS A 947 -7.69 50.01 -5.59
N TRP A 948 -8.32 51.01 -5.00
CA TRP A 948 -9.77 51.15 -4.87
C TRP A 948 -10.16 52.54 -5.34
N ASN A 949 -11.24 52.61 -6.10
CA ASN A 949 -12.05 53.81 -6.30
C ASN A 949 -13.34 53.57 -5.49
N GLY A 950 -13.74 54.52 -4.65
CA GLY A 950 -14.84 54.29 -3.71
C GLY A 950 -14.59 53.14 -2.72
N SER A 951 -15.56 52.25 -2.59
CA SER A 951 -15.65 51.22 -1.55
C SER A 951 -14.77 49.98 -1.79
N VAL A 952 -14.29 49.36 -0.72
CA VAL A 952 -13.48 48.13 -0.77
C VAL A 952 -14.35 46.94 -1.19
N ASN A 953 -14.09 46.37 -2.36
CA ASN A 953 -14.67 45.08 -2.77
C ASN A 953 -13.98 43.93 -1.99
N ALA A 954 -14.75 43.25 -1.13
CA ALA A 954 -14.25 42.19 -0.25
C ALA A 954 -13.66 40.97 -0.98
N ALA A 955 -14.18 40.59 -2.15
CA ALA A 955 -13.64 39.48 -2.93
C ALA A 955 -12.26 39.80 -3.55
N MET A 956 -11.95 41.09 -3.72
CA MET A 956 -10.65 41.59 -4.18
C MET A 956 -9.66 41.84 -3.03
N ALA A 957 -10.10 41.78 -1.76
CA ALA A 957 -9.28 42.06 -0.57
C ALA A 957 -8.44 40.84 -0.13
N ILE A 958 -7.63 40.32 -1.05
CA ILE A 958 -6.89 39.05 -0.93
C ILE A 958 -5.73 39.12 0.09
N SER A 959 -5.91 38.47 1.25
CA SER A 959 -4.82 38.11 2.17
C SER A 959 -3.83 37.15 1.49
N PRO A 960 -2.51 37.19 1.80
CA PRO A 960 -1.55 36.23 1.26
C PRO A 960 -1.65 34.85 1.92
N GLY A 961 -2.47 34.70 2.98
CA GLY A 961 -2.72 33.43 3.67
C GLY A 961 -2.52 33.48 5.18
N GLY A 962 -2.39 32.29 5.78
CA GLY A 962 -1.94 32.11 7.17
C GLY A 962 -2.90 32.50 8.29
N GLY A 963 -3.96 33.28 8.00
CA GLY A 963 -4.87 33.87 9.00
C GLY A 963 -4.63 35.37 9.24
N VAL A 964 -3.57 35.95 8.64
CA VAL A 964 -3.33 37.40 8.69
C VAL A 964 -4.42 38.10 7.87
N ARG A 965 -5.14 39.03 8.48
CA ARG A 965 -6.20 39.82 7.84
C ARG A 965 -5.68 41.23 7.50
N PHE A 966 -6.51 42.05 6.87
CA PHE A 966 -6.25 43.49 6.84
C PHE A 966 -6.73 44.12 8.15
N ALA A 967 -6.06 45.18 8.58
CA ALA A 967 -6.53 45.99 9.69
C ALA A 967 -7.72 46.85 9.19
N ASN A 968 -8.83 46.81 9.94
CA ASN A 968 -10.03 47.62 9.71
C ASN A 968 -10.18 48.76 10.75
N GLY A 969 -9.21 48.93 11.65
CA GLY A 969 -9.24 49.88 12.77
C GLY A 969 -8.05 49.65 13.73
N VAL A 970 -7.96 50.49 14.77
CA VAL A 970 -7.00 50.30 15.89
C VAL A 970 -7.81 50.11 17.17
N ALA A 971 -7.27 49.39 18.17
CA ALA A 971 -7.91 49.29 19.48
C ALA A 971 -8.12 50.71 20.07
N GLY A 972 -9.38 51.08 20.34
CA GLY A 972 -9.77 52.40 20.82
C GLY A 972 -9.98 53.48 19.74
N ILE A 973 -9.70 53.22 18.46
CA ILE A 973 -9.88 54.21 17.37
C ILE A 973 -10.63 53.61 16.18
N SER A 974 -11.88 54.08 15.99
CA SER A 974 -12.67 53.79 14.79
C SER A 974 -12.20 54.68 13.64
N ALA A 975 -11.28 54.14 12.82
CA ALA A 975 -10.73 54.83 11.66
C ALA A 975 -10.83 53.92 10.43
N PRO A 976 -11.33 54.41 9.27
CA PRO A 976 -11.53 53.59 8.08
C PRO A 976 -10.18 53.27 7.41
N TYR A 977 -9.75 52.02 7.51
CA TYR A 977 -8.57 51.51 6.82
C TYR A 977 -8.97 50.68 5.60
N VAL A 978 -8.29 50.92 4.47
CA VAL A 978 -8.48 50.16 3.22
C VAL A 978 -7.26 49.28 2.92
N PRO A 979 -7.44 48.06 2.37
CA PRO A 979 -6.33 47.21 1.94
C PRO A 979 -5.42 47.93 0.93
N SER A 980 -4.10 47.76 1.00
CA SER A 980 -3.15 48.45 0.10
C SER A 980 -2.18 47.50 -0.59
N SER A 981 -1.57 46.59 0.16
CA SER A 981 -0.70 45.57 -0.43
C SER A 981 -0.53 44.37 0.50
N THR A 982 -0.07 43.27 -0.08
CA THR A 982 0.36 42.08 0.68
C THR A 982 1.72 41.61 0.18
N THR A 983 2.50 41.03 1.08
CA THR A 983 3.77 40.37 0.77
C THR A 983 3.73 38.99 1.42
N GLY A 984 4.21 37.98 0.71
CA GLY A 984 4.26 36.61 1.20
C GLY A 984 5.56 35.92 0.79
N TYR A 985 6.08 35.09 1.68
CA TYR A 985 7.27 34.27 1.48
C TYR A 985 6.95 32.85 1.94
N ASP A 986 7.13 31.86 1.08
CA ASP A 986 7.08 30.44 1.43
C ASP A 986 8.47 29.83 1.19
N MET A 987 8.99 29.06 2.16
CA MET A 987 10.17 28.21 1.97
C MET A 987 9.90 26.83 2.58
N GLY A 988 9.95 25.78 1.76
CA GLY A 988 9.39 24.48 2.16
C GLY A 988 9.95 23.26 1.44
N ILE A 989 9.43 22.10 1.85
CA ILE A 989 9.81 20.78 1.36
C ILE A 989 8.55 20.01 0.98
N ARG A 990 8.42 19.66 -0.31
CA ARG A 990 7.40 18.74 -0.80
C ARG A 990 7.98 17.33 -0.94
N HIS A 991 7.23 16.32 -0.50
CA HIS A 991 7.46 14.91 -0.80
C HIS A 991 6.19 14.23 -1.31
N ALA A 992 6.25 13.55 -2.46
CA ALA A 992 5.14 12.84 -3.08
C ALA A 992 5.41 11.32 -3.18
N PHE A 993 4.46 10.49 -2.74
CA PHE A 993 4.58 9.03 -2.64
C PHE A 993 3.54 8.31 -3.50
#